data_AF-A0A948BC75-F1
#
_entry.id   AF-A0A948BC75-F1
#
_cell.length_a   1.000
_cell.length_b   1.000
_cell.length_c   1.000
_cell.angle_alpha   90.00
_cell.angle_beta   90.00
_cell.angle_gamma   90.00
#
_symmetry.space_group_name_H-M   'P 1'
#
loop_
_entity.id
_entity.type
_entity.pdbx_description
1 polymer ?
#
loop_
_entity_poly.entity_id
_entity_poly.type
_entity_poly.pdbx_seq_one_letter_code
_entity_poly.pdbx_strand_id
1 'polypeptide(L)'
;MSDNNRFKRFEIPEIVLHWAQGTPFLILLISGGLLLASRFYNMDAATYHLLTNIHKTTAVSWVSLTLVSYLLVGPKLHLANLKEILTWGLVDIKWMVNSFRSLYNSAIEIPDAGKFNTGQKINCLLVMGYFFGFALTGFLMWFRGTILVSWYLHASLFFAALSSVSGHLYLSFINPSTRVGLGGIFHGWVPKSYIEHHHALSLPEEEREETMLRTMGFTEEQRKGEEEYHKKAVGSSMKAEIIFLITTLVLGVVGLWVFGHGQEASLEKGFNNIIRPRELSGAHQTKEIQGNCTKCHDYTGDLKDENCLACHKIIKERLDAKSGFHGTFGESRCRHCHKEHPKLKKSSIIPFDPEKFDHTLAMFKREGKHADKKIKCDDCHRKKRKKAYPGVYYMGLKFDSCADCHTDPHKSNLGDKCETCHTNNAWQGEELKFDHNRDSKFKLEGKHEKAKCIGCHKPDKQNAPLGTAVFRGLKIKCANCHKDLHNSQFGDSCQSCHTIFEWKGKELKFDHNLDSKYKLEGKHATAKCIDCHKPPQQSDPLAAALFRGLKQDCAACHKDPHKSNLGKGTECKSCHNFKDWKGNELKFDHNYDSKYRLKGKHAKIKCIECHKPASKTDPLASALFRGLKSECIGCHKDPHNQKLGDDCLKCHDFKGWGGDNLKFVHNDNSKYILEGKHARVDCKKCHNPQPDNKAPLGSARFKDMKYEKCDDCHQDPHKGEYGAGCLACHSVESFPPKKADFNHDRHTKYALEGRHAQVKCIDCHNPRSVKTLGPITLAGFKNDCGACHKDFHDKLLGEDCKKCHSPLGWKGKNLLFNHNVHSRYQIDNLHVKAKCTGCHYKNYYKPLKTACEDCHPQGSKVFVQGSAEQSR
;
A
#
# COMPACT_ATOMS: atom_id res chain seq x y z
N MET A 1 85.84 -62.01 68.56
CA MET A 1 86.73 -61.04 67.88
C MET A 1 86.29 -59.67 68.35
N SER A 2 87.14 -58.98 69.12
CA SER A 2 86.74 -57.88 70.01
C SER A 2 86.08 -56.72 69.28
N ASP A 3 85.01 -56.19 69.88
CA ASP A 3 84.26 -55.00 69.43
C ASP A 3 85.08 -53.68 69.49
N ASN A 4 86.39 -53.75 69.73
CA ASN A 4 87.26 -52.59 70.02
C ASN A 4 87.52 -51.64 68.85
N ASN A 5 87.09 -51.95 67.62
CA ASN A 5 87.41 -51.14 66.44
C ASN A 5 86.22 -50.34 65.89
N ARG A 6 85.06 -50.39 66.56
CA ARG A 6 83.85 -49.65 66.16
C ARG A 6 83.34 -48.82 67.34
N PHE A 7 82.96 -47.58 67.05
CA PHE A 7 82.36 -46.66 68.00
C PHE A 7 80.88 -46.47 67.64
N LYS A 8 80.00 -46.59 68.64
CA LYS A 8 78.57 -46.36 68.45
C LYS A 8 78.30 -44.86 68.45
N ARG A 9 78.19 -44.28 67.26
CA ARG A 9 78.05 -42.83 67.08
C ARG A 9 76.60 -42.36 67.17
N PHE A 10 75.66 -43.14 66.64
CA PHE A 10 74.25 -42.78 66.61
C PHE A 10 73.39 -43.91 67.16
N GLU A 11 72.45 -43.55 68.01
CA GLU A 11 71.41 -44.41 68.55
C GLU A 11 70.22 -44.52 67.59
N ILE A 12 69.42 -45.58 67.76
CA ILE A 12 68.26 -45.84 66.89
C ILE A 12 67.30 -44.63 66.81
N PRO A 13 66.95 -43.93 67.91
CA PRO A 13 66.11 -42.73 67.81
C PRO A 13 66.70 -41.64 66.90
N GLU A 14 68.02 -41.44 66.92
CA GLU A 14 68.70 -40.45 66.06
C GLU A 14 68.63 -40.85 64.58
N ILE A 15 68.79 -42.13 64.28
CA ILE A 15 68.66 -42.69 62.93
C ILE A 15 67.23 -42.54 62.42
N VAL A 16 66.23 -42.87 63.25
CA VAL A 16 64.81 -42.73 62.90
C VAL A 16 64.46 -41.28 62.60
N LEU A 17 64.88 -40.34 63.46
CA LEU A 17 64.66 -38.91 63.25
C LEU A 17 65.32 -38.42 61.96
N HIS A 18 66.55 -38.87 61.67
CA HIS A 18 67.25 -38.50 60.44
C HIS A 18 66.47 -38.92 59.19
N TRP A 19 65.98 -40.17 59.13
CA TRP A 19 65.27 -40.67 57.94
C TRP A 19 63.82 -40.19 57.86
N ALA A 20 63.16 -39.91 58.99
CA ALA A 20 61.86 -39.24 59.05
C ALA A 20 61.93 -37.83 58.45
N GLN A 21 63.05 -37.13 58.64
CA GLN A 21 63.32 -35.82 58.05
C GLN A 21 63.80 -35.93 56.60
N GLY A 22 64.85 -36.72 56.35
CA GLY A 22 65.62 -36.71 55.11
C GLY A 22 64.85 -37.18 53.88
N THR A 23 64.14 -38.32 53.98
CA THR A 23 63.45 -38.91 52.82
C THR A 23 62.32 -38.01 52.31
N PRO A 24 61.36 -37.56 53.15
CA PRO A 24 60.31 -36.67 52.68
C PRO A 24 60.87 -35.31 52.23
N PHE A 25 61.91 -34.80 52.89
CA PHE A 25 62.53 -33.52 52.51
C PHE A 25 63.14 -33.57 51.10
N LEU A 26 63.79 -34.67 50.71
CA LEU A 26 64.32 -34.81 49.34
C LEU A 26 63.20 -34.80 48.28
N ILE A 27 62.07 -35.46 48.56
CA ILE A 27 60.89 -35.41 47.69
C ILE A 27 60.34 -33.99 47.61
N LEU A 28 60.30 -33.26 48.72
CA LEU A 28 59.89 -31.86 48.77
C LEU A 28 60.83 -30.94 48.00
N LEU A 29 62.13 -31.17 48.08
CA LEU A 29 63.14 -30.41 47.36
C LEU A 29 62.98 -30.60 45.83
N ILE A 30 62.79 -31.84 45.38
CA ILE A 30 62.58 -32.13 43.96
C ILE A 30 61.24 -31.57 43.47
N SER A 31 60.15 -31.86 44.17
CA SER A 31 58.81 -31.38 43.78
C SER A 31 58.71 -29.85 43.83
N GLY A 32 59.31 -29.20 44.83
CA GLY A 32 59.39 -27.75 44.94
C GLY A 32 60.21 -27.13 43.80
N GLY A 33 61.34 -27.73 43.45
CA GLY A 33 62.15 -27.32 42.30
C GLY A 33 61.39 -27.41 40.97
N LEU A 34 60.66 -28.51 40.74
CA LEU A 34 59.82 -28.67 39.54
C LEU A 34 58.66 -27.65 39.50
N LEU A 35 58.03 -27.36 40.64
CA LEU A 35 57.02 -26.31 40.75
C LEU A 35 57.60 -24.92 40.46
N LEU A 36 58.82 -24.62 40.91
CA LEU A 36 59.50 -23.38 40.56
C LEU A 36 59.85 -23.33 39.06
N ALA A 37 60.33 -24.43 38.48
CA ALA A 37 60.68 -24.54 37.06
C ALA A 37 59.44 -24.42 36.15
N SER A 38 58.26 -24.84 36.61
CA SER A 38 56.99 -24.71 35.87
C SER A 38 56.65 -23.27 35.48
N ARG A 39 57.29 -22.26 36.07
CA ARG A 39 57.14 -20.86 35.67
C ARG A 39 57.85 -20.49 34.38
N PHE A 40 58.86 -21.26 33.99
CA PHE A 40 59.68 -21.00 32.80
C PHE A 40 59.31 -21.90 31.61
N TYR A 41 58.51 -22.94 31.83
CA TYR A 41 58.08 -23.89 30.81
C TYR A 41 56.57 -24.13 30.89
N ASN A 42 55.90 -24.22 29.74
CA ASN A 42 54.44 -24.45 29.70
C ASN A 42 54.09 -25.88 30.11
N MET A 43 53.87 -26.08 31.41
CA MET A 43 53.34 -27.32 31.97
C MET A 43 51.83 -27.40 31.80
N ASP A 44 51.30 -28.55 31.39
CA ASP A 44 49.86 -28.75 31.32
C ASP A 44 49.23 -28.76 32.73
N ALA A 45 47.94 -28.48 32.80
CA ALA A 45 47.22 -28.32 34.06
C ALA A 45 47.19 -29.62 34.88
N ALA A 46 47.07 -30.80 34.26
CA ALA A 46 46.99 -32.06 34.97
C ALA A 46 48.31 -32.38 35.68
N THR A 47 49.43 -32.19 34.98
CA THR A 47 50.78 -32.35 35.54
C THR A 47 51.05 -31.37 36.67
N TYR A 48 50.66 -30.10 36.51
CA TYR A 48 50.83 -29.08 37.56
C TYR A 48 50.02 -29.43 38.83
N HIS A 49 48.78 -29.88 38.66
CA HIS A 49 47.93 -30.30 39.78
C HIS A 49 48.48 -31.54 40.49
N LEU A 50 48.97 -32.53 39.75
CA LEU A 50 49.61 -33.72 40.31
C LEU A 50 50.84 -33.35 41.15
N LEU A 51 51.76 -32.55 40.61
CA LEU A 51 52.96 -32.10 41.32
C LEU A 51 52.63 -31.27 42.57
N THR A 52 51.64 -30.38 42.47
CA THR A 52 51.17 -29.59 43.63
C THR A 52 50.62 -30.49 44.73
N ASN A 53 49.87 -31.53 44.38
CA ASN A 53 49.32 -32.47 45.34
C ASN A 53 50.42 -33.30 46.00
N ILE A 54 51.36 -33.84 45.21
CA ILE A 54 52.53 -34.57 45.74
C ILE A 54 53.31 -33.69 46.73
N HIS A 55 53.55 -32.43 46.39
CA HIS A 55 54.28 -31.51 47.25
C HIS A 55 53.54 -31.28 48.58
N LYS A 56 52.24 -30.99 48.54
CA LYS A 56 51.44 -30.72 49.74
C LYS A 56 51.29 -31.94 50.64
N THR A 57 51.01 -33.11 50.08
CA THR A 57 50.83 -34.34 50.87
C THR A 57 52.15 -34.76 51.51
N THR A 58 53.26 -34.67 50.76
CA THR A 58 54.59 -34.96 51.30
C THR A 58 54.97 -33.96 52.41
N ALA A 59 54.56 -32.70 52.32
CA ALA A 59 54.85 -31.69 53.34
C ALA A 59 54.18 -32.02 54.68
N VAL A 60 52.91 -32.46 54.64
CA VAL A 60 52.19 -32.90 55.85
C VAL A 60 52.86 -34.13 56.44
N SER A 61 53.21 -35.12 55.60
CA SER A 61 53.91 -36.33 56.04
C SER A 61 55.26 -35.99 56.67
N TRP A 62 56.03 -35.07 56.08
CA TRP A 62 57.32 -34.64 56.59
C TRP A 62 57.23 -33.99 57.97
N VAL A 63 56.31 -33.03 58.16
CA VAL A 63 56.10 -32.39 59.47
C VAL A 63 55.63 -33.43 60.49
N SER A 64 54.67 -34.27 60.12
CA SER A 64 54.07 -35.25 61.03
C SER A 64 55.08 -36.32 61.46
N LEU A 65 55.81 -36.91 60.51
CA LEU A 65 56.81 -37.95 60.79
C LEU A 65 57.94 -37.41 61.67
N THR A 66 58.40 -36.19 61.40
CA THR A 66 59.47 -35.54 62.17
C THR A 66 59.02 -35.24 63.60
N LEU A 67 57.82 -34.68 63.78
CA LEU A 67 57.28 -34.41 65.12
C LEU A 67 57.04 -35.71 65.90
N VAL A 68 56.48 -36.74 65.26
CA VAL A 68 56.26 -38.05 65.87
C VAL A 68 57.58 -38.69 66.27
N SER A 69 58.60 -38.71 65.40
CA SER A 69 59.89 -39.28 65.75
C SER A 69 60.55 -38.51 66.88
N TYR A 70 60.52 -37.17 66.86
CA TYR A 70 61.18 -36.35 67.88
C TYR A 70 60.51 -36.47 69.25
N LEU A 71 59.17 -36.49 69.29
CA LEU A 71 58.40 -36.47 70.54
C LEU A 71 58.20 -37.86 71.14
N LEU A 72 58.06 -38.90 70.31
CA LEU A 72 57.67 -40.25 70.77
C LEU A 72 58.83 -41.25 70.74
N VAL A 73 59.86 -41.04 69.91
CA VAL A 73 60.99 -41.97 69.78
C VAL A 73 62.22 -41.36 70.46
N GLY A 74 62.49 -41.74 71.71
CA GLY A 74 63.69 -41.29 72.44
C GLY A 74 63.80 -39.78 72.73
N PRO A 75 62.76 -39.08 73.23
CA PRO A 75 62.75 -37.62 73.40
C PRO A 75 63.84 -37.09 74.35
N LYS A 76 64.23 -37.85 75.38
CA LYS A 76 65.31 -37.47 76.31
C LYS A 76 66.66 -37.34 75.60
N LEU A 77 66.95 -38.26 74.66
CA LEU A 77 68.17 -38.23 73.87
C LEU A 77 68.17 -37.05 72.90
N HIS A 78 67.03 -36.80 72.24
CA HIS A 78 66.88 -35.65 71.34
C HIS A 78 67.04 -34.31 72.06
N LEU A 79 66.51 -34.17 73.27
CA LEU A 79 66.72 -32.98 74.11
C LEU A 79 68.17 -32.82 74.55
N ALA A 80 68.85 -33.92 74.90
CA ALA A 80 70.27 -33.89 75.24
C ALA A 80 71.13 -33.42 74.06
N ASN A 81 70.89 -33.97 72.87
CA ASN A 81 71.56 -33.54 71.65
C ASN A 81 71.26 -32.08 71.30
N LEU A 82 70.00 -31.65 71.42
CA LEU A 82 69.62 -30.26 71.17
C LEU A 82 70.34 -29.31 72.11
N LYS A 83 70.45 -29.67 73.40
CA LYS A 83 71.22 -28.90 74.38
C LYS A 83 72.70 -28.82 73.98
N GLU A 84 73.30 -29.91 73.53
CA GLU A 84 74.69 -29.93 73.06
C GLU A 84 74.88 -29.05 71.80
N ILE A 85 73.95 -29.09 70.85
CA ILE A 85 73.96 -28.28 69.63
C ILE A 85 73.83 -26.79 69.93
N LEU A 86 73.02 -26.42 70.93
CA LEU A 86 72.80 -25.04 71.36
C LEU A 86 73.87 -24.53 72.34
N THR A 87 74.81 -25.37 72.77
CA THR A 87 75.91 -24.95 73.64
C THR A 87 77.11 -24.53 72.80
N TRP A 88 77.51 -23.26 72.93
CA TRP A 88 78.59 -22.64 72.16
C TRP A 88 79.71 -22.16 73.08
N GLY A 89 80.94 -22.53 72.78
CA GLY A 89 82.13 -22.07 73.47
C GLY A 89 83.13 -21.36 72.54
N LEU A 90 84.20 -20.80 73.14
CA LEU A 90 85.32 -20.25 72.37
C LEU A 90 85.99 -21.31 71.48
N VAL A 91 85.96 -22.58 71.90
CA VAL A 91 86.47 -23.71 71.12
C VAL A 91 85.70 -23.88 69.82
N ASP A 92 84.38 -23.69 69.81
CA ASP A 92 83.57 -23.77 68.59
C ASP A 92 83.90 -22.63 67.61
N ILE A 93 84.11 -21.41 68.11
CA ILE A 93 84.50 -20.26 67.28
C ILE A 93 85.90 -20.50 66.68
N LYS A 94 86.85 -20.99 67.51
CA LYS A 94 88.21 -21.32 67.05
C LYS A 94 88.18 -22.46 66.03
N TRP A 95 87.34 -23.47 66.24
CA TRP A 95 87.10 -24.55 65.28
C TRP A 95 86.60 -23.97 63.95
N MET A 96 85.54 -23.16 63.96
CA MET A 96 84.98 -22.55 62.75
C MET A 96 86.03 -21.74 61.98
N VAL A 97 86.74 -20.85 62.66
CA VAL A 97 87.78 -20.00 62.03
C VAL A 97 88.90 -20.87 61.47
N ASN A 98 89.43 -21.82 62.25
CA ASN A 98 90.54 -22.67 61.81
C ASN A 98 90.12 -23.63 60.69
N SER A 99 88.89 -24.14 60.68
CA SER A 99 88.37 -24.96 59.58
C SER A 99 88.33 -24.20 58.26
N PHE A 100 87.90 -22.93 58.26
CA PHE A 100 87.98 -22.10 57.05
C PHE A 100 89.43 -21.78 56.66
N ARG A 101 90.31 -21.51 57.63
CA ARG A 101 91.71 -21.23 57.34
C ARG A 101 92.48 -22.45 56.84
N SER A 102 92.11 -23.64 57.33
CA SER A 102 92.65 -24.91 56.90
C SER A 102 92.37 -25.23 55.43
N LEU A 103 91.39 -24.56 54.80
CA LEU A 103 91.11 -24.70 53.36
C LEU A 103 92.19 -24.08 52.47
N TYR A 104 93.03 -23.19 53.00
CA TYR A 104 94.11 -22.55 52.23
C TYR A 104 95.48 -22.70 52.88
N ASN A 105 95.55 -23.13 54.14
CA ASN A 105 96.79 -23.42 54.84
C ASN A 105 96.65 -24.70 55.68
N SER A 106 97.20 -25.80 55.17
CA SER A 106 97.15 -27.11 55.81
C SER A 106 98.00 -27.23 57.10
N ALA A 107 98.81 -26.22 57.43
CA ALA A 107 99.57 -26.19 58.69
C ALA A 107 98.72 -25.72 59.90
N ILE A 108 97.45 -25.36 59.69
CA ILE A 108 96.56 -24.88 60.74
C ILE A 108 95.84 -26.07 61.37
N GLU A 109 96.17 -26.37 62.61
CA GLU A 109 95.49 -27.41 63.38
C GLU A 109 94.06 -26.99 63.76
N ILE A 110 93.13 -27.90 63.49
CA ILE A 110 91.71 -27.75 63.85
C ILE A 110 91.56 -28.31 65.27
N PRO A 111 90.97 -27.56 66.22
CA PRO A 111 90.69 -28.06 67.57
C PRO A 111 89.87 -29.34 67.56
N ASP A 112 90.04 -30.18 68.57
CA ASP A 112 89.25 -31.40 68.72
C ASP A 112 87.76 -31.09 68.87
N ALA A 113 86.92 -31.91 68.22
CA ALA A 113 85.47 -31.76 68.27
C ALA A 113 84.82 -32.79 69.21
N GLY A 114 83.72 -32.38 69.86
CA GLY A 114 82.81 -33.26 70.59
C GLY A 114 81.94 -34.11 69.66
N LYS A 115 80.81 -34.61 70.17
CA LYS A 115 79.88 -35.47 69.41
C LYS A 115 79.46 -34.83 68.08
N PHE A 116 79.25 -33.51 68.12
CA PHE A 116 79.03 -32.66 66.95
C PHE A 116 80.15 -31.62 66.83
N ASN A 117 80.80 -31.58 65.67
CA ASN A 117 81.71 -30.47 65.34
C ASN A 117 80.92 -29.19 65.02
N THR A 118 81.57 -28.03 65.00
CA THR A 118 80.87 -26.75 64.81
C THR A 118 80.16 -26.66 63.47
N GLY A 119 80.72 -27.24 62.39
CA GLY A 119 80.05 -27.33 61.09
C GLY A 119 78.75 -28.14 61.15
N GLN A 120 78.74 -29.27 61.87
CA GLN A 120 77.56 -30.09 62.11
C GLN A 120 76.53 -29.36 62.99
N LYS A 121 76.97 -28.59 64.00
CA LYS A 121 76.08 -27.74 64.81
C LYS A 121 75.40 -26.68 63.94
N ILE A 122 76.15 -25.97 63.09
CA ILE A 122 75.61 -24.99 62.13
C ILE A 122 74.62 -25.65 61.18
N ASN A 123 74.98 -26.79 60.59
CA ASN A 123 74.09 -27.52 59.68
C ASN A 123 72.80 -27.96 60.39
N CYS A 124 72.88 -28.41 61.65
CA CYS A 124 71.69 -28.74 62.43
C CYS A 124 70.81 -27.51 62.69
N LEU A 125 71.39 -26.37 63.05
CA LEU A 125 70.65 -25.11 63.22
C LEU A 125 69.99 -24.65 61.92
N LEU A 126 70.68 -24.79 60.78
CA LEU A 126 70.10 -24.51 59.46
C LEU A 126 68.92 -25.43 59.16
N VAL A 127 69.06 -26.74 59.38
CA VAL A 127 67.97 -27.71 59.18
C VAL A 127 66.78 -27.42 60.11
N MET A 128 67.01 -27.02 61.35
CA MET A 128 65.92 -26.56 62.25
C MET A 128 65.26 -25.28 61.74
N GLY A 129 66.05 -24.31 61.28
CA GLY A 129 65.55 -23.09 60.64
C GLY A 129 64.72 -23.38 59.39
N TYR A 130 65.17 -24.32 58.55
CA TYR A 130 64.43 -24.81 57.40
C TYR A 130 63.14 -25.52 57.83
N PHE A 131 63.17 -26.34 58.88
CA PHE A 131 61.98 -27.02 59.39
C PHE A 131 60.87 -26.03 59.73
N PHE A 132 61.14 -25.09 60.63
CA PHE A 132 60.16 -24.08 61.04
C PHE A 132 59.83 -23.10 59.91
N GLY A 133 60.83 -22.68 59.13
CA GLY A 133 60.67 -21.77 58.02
C GLY A 133 59.74 -22.32 56.94
N PHE A 134 60.00 -23.54 56.44
CA PHE A 134 59.15 -24.19 55.45
C PHE A 134 57.79 -24.61 56.02
N ALA A 135 57.72 -25.09 57.26
CA ALA A 135 56.44 -25.43 57.88
C ALA A 135 55.54 -24.21 58.01
N LEU A 136 56.06 -23.09 58.52
CA LEU A 136 55.31 -21.84 58.68
C LEU A 136 54.93 -21.25 57.32
N THR A 137 55.91 -21.04 56.43
CA THR A 137 55.64 -20.42 55.13
C THR A 137 54.76 -21.32 54.24
N GLY A 138 54.95 -22.64 54.29
CA GLY A 138 54.11 -23.62 53.60
C GLY A 138 52.68 -23.65 54.14
N PHE A 139 52.50 -23.63 55.47
CA PHE A 139 51.19 -23.52 56.11
C PHE A 139 50.48 -22.21 55.72
N LEU A 140 51.18 -21.07 55.79
CA LEU A 140 50.66 -19.77 55.35
C LEU A 140 50.31 -19.74 53.86
N MET A 141 51.07 -20.45 53.02
CA MET A 141 50.75 -20.60 51.60
C MET A 141 49.56 -21.55 51.36
N TRP A 142 49.24 -22.43 52.31
CA TRP A 142 48.10 -23.36 52.22
C TRP A 142 46.76 -22.66 52.45
N PHE A 143 46.70 -21.76 53.43
CA PHE A 143 45.48 -21.01 53.79
C PHE A 143 45.46 -19.65 53.07
N ARG A 144 44.50 -19.48 52.17
CA ARG A 144 44.40 -18.35 51.24
C ARG A 144 44.38 -16.99 51.97
N GLY A 145 45.34 -16.11 51.67
CA GLY A 145 45.22 -14.68 51.99
C GLY A 145 46.48 -13.82 51.97
N THR A 146 47.67 -14.37 52.21
CA THR A 146 48.90 -13.56 52.41
C THR A 146 50.11 -14.20 51.74
N ILE A 147 50.15 -14.16 50.40
CA ILE A 147 50.97 -15.12 49.65
C ILE A 147 52.34 -14.59 49.23
N LEU A 148 52.54 -13.30 48.94
CA LEU A 148 53.82 -12.91 48.32
C LEU A 148 55.02 -13.02 49.25
N VAL A 149 54.93 -12.49 50.48
CA VAL A 149 56.05 -12.57 51.46
C VAL A 149 56.33 -14.02 51.83
N SER A 150 55.29 -14.81 52.11
CA SER A 150 55.45 -16.23 52.42
C SER A 150 56.07 -16.98 51.25
N TRP A 151 55.65 -16.70 50.02
CA TRP A 151 56.19 -17.30 48.81
C TRP A 151 57.65 -16.95 48.57
N TYR A 152 58.05 -15.68 48.69
CA TYR A 152 59.45 -15.27 48.55
C TYR A 152 60.31 -15.92 49.62
N LEU A 153 59.88 -15.89 50.88
CA LEU A 153 60.60 -16.54 51.97
C LEU A 153 60.73 -18.06 51.72
N HIS A 154 59.66 -18.73 51.30
CA HIS A 154 59.69 -20.16 50.98
C HIS A 154 60.65 -20.47 49.82
N ALA A 155 60.65 -19.64 48.77
CA ALA A 155 61.57 -19.78 47.65
C ALA A 155 63.03 -19.49 48.03
N SER A 156 63.28 -18.47 48.86
CA SER A 156 64.62 -18.18 49.39
C SER A 156 65.14 -19.32 50.26
N LEU A 157 64.28 -19.87 51.12
CA LEU A 157 64.59 -21.06 51.92
C LEU A 157 64.89 -22.26 51.02
N PHE A 158 64.20 -22.43 49.90
CA PHE A 158 64.50 -23.48 48.92
C PHE A 158 65.93 -23.39 48.39
N PHE A 159 66.39 -22.23 47.95
CA PHE A 159 67.76 -22.08 47.43
C PHE A 159 68.82 -22.22 48.52
N ALA A 160 68.55 -21.73 49.74
CA ALA A 160 69.43 -21.92 50.89
C ALA A 160 69.54 -23.41 51.26
N ALA A 161 68.41 -24.11 51.33
CA ALA A 161 68.37 -25.54 51.62
C ALA A 161 68.98 -26.38 50.50
N LEU A 162 68.74 -26.04 49.24
CA LEU A 162 69.36 -26.71 48.09
C LEU A 162 70.89 -26.66 48.21
N SER A 163 71.44 -25.49 48.56
CA SER A 163 72.88 -25.30 48.75
C SER A 163 73.43 -26.11 49.93
N SER A 164 72.79 -25.98 51.09
CA SER A 164 73.20 -26.64 52.34
C SER A 164 73.08 -28.16 52.27
N VAL A 165 71.97 -28.69 51.74
CA VAL A 165 71.76 -30.14 51.58
C VAL A 165 72.70 -30.71 50.54
N SER A 166 72.95 -30.00 49.43
CA SER A 166 73.95 -30.46 48.44
C SER A 166 75.34 -30.57 49.07
N GLY A 167 75.75 -29.60 49.88
CA GLY A 167 77.01 -29.66 50.64
C GLY A 167 77.05 -30.81 51.65
N HIS A 168 75.96 -31.03 52.39
CA HIS A 168 75.85 -32.16 53.32
C HIS A 168 75.96 -33.51 52.59
N LEU A 169 75.23 -33.70 51.48
CA LEU A 169 75.29 -34.91 50.68
C LEU A 169 76.68 -35.13 50.07
N TYR A 170 77.35 -34.07 49.63
CA TYR A 170 78.74 -34.16 49.15
C TYR A 170 79.68 -34.68 50.25
N LEU A 171 79.63 -34.09 51.45
CA LEU A 171 80.48 -34.52 52.57
C LEU A 171 80.15 -35.97 53.01
N SER A 172 78.90 -36.39 52.92
CA SER A 172 78.48 -37.73 53.35
C SER A 172 78.74 -38.83 52.33
N PHE A 173 78.54 -38.57 51.03
CA PHE A 173 78.64 -39.59 49.97
C PHE A 173 79.94 -39.55 49.17
N ILE A 174 80.54 -38.36 49.00
CA ILE A 174 81.61 -38.16 48.03
C ILE A 174 82.95 -37.90 48.72
N ASN A 175 83.00 -37.00 49.73
CA ASN A 175 84.26 -36.60 50.36
C ASN A 175 84.97 -37.82 51.00
N PRO A 176 86.20 -38.17 50.55
CA PRO A 176 86.88 -39.37 51.02
C PRO A 176 87.14 -39.41 52.54
N SER A 177 87.38 -38.26 53.16
CA SER A 177 87.69 -38.16 54.60
C SER A 177 86.47 -38.40 55.48
N THR A 178 85.31 -37.89 55.08
CA THR A 178 84.08 -37.93 55.88
C THR A 178 83.11 -39.03 55.48
N ARG A 179 83.17 -39.55 54.25
CA ARG A 179 82.28 -40.63 53.77
C ARG A 179 82.39 -41.93 54.58
N VAL A 180 83.53 -42.15 55.24
CA VAL A 180 83.75 -43.31 56.13
C VAL A 180 82.74 -43.31 57.29
N GLY A 181 82.24 -42.14 57.69
CA GLY A 181 81.20 -41.99 58.71
C GLY A 181 79.78 -42.33 58.23
N LEU A 182 79.54 -42.56 56.92
CA LEU A 182 78.20 -42.77 56.35
C LEU A 182 77.48 -43.98 56.95
N GLY A 183 78.19 -45.06 57.26
CA GLY A 183 77.60 -46.25 57.90
C GLY A 183 76.87 -45.93 59.21
N GLY A 184 77.34 -44.91 59.94
CA GLY A 184 76.75 -44.47 61.20
C GLY A 184 75.26 -44.10 61.08
N ILE A 185 74.82 -43.54 59.96
CA ILE A 185 73.41 -43.12 59.81
C ILE A 185 72.47 -44.25 59.35
N PHE A 186 73.02 -45.40 58.96
CA PHE A 186 72.22 -46.57 58.60
C PHE A 186 72.16 -47.59 59.73
N HIS A 187 73.25 -47.80 60.45
CA HIS A 187 73.34 -48.84 61.47
C HIS A 187 73.90 -48.37 62.83
N GLY A 188 74.26 -47.08 62.98
CA GLY A 188 74.67 -46.49 64.25
C GLY A 188 76.17 -46.57 64.58
N TRP A 189 76.96 -47.34 63.83
CA TRP A 189 78.36 -47.61 64.12
C TRP A 189 79.30 -46.95 63.11
N VAL A 190 80.46 -46.47 63.57
CA VAL A 190 81.54 -45.94 62.72
C VAL A 190 82.89 -46.51 63.17
N PRO A 191 83.93 -46.52 62.32
CA PRO A 191 85.27 -46.94 62.75
C PRO A 191 85.81 -46.07 63.88
N LYS A 192 86.48 -46.67 64.88
CA LYS A 192 87.05 -45.92 66.02
C LYS A 192 88.09 -44.89 65.58
N SER A 193 88.93 -45.23 64.59
CA SER A 193 89.91 -44.31 63.98
C SER A 193 89.30 -43.03 63.39
N TYR A 194 88.06 -43.11 62.89
CA TYR A 194 87.36 -41.93 62.40
C TYR A 194 86.94 -41.00 63.56
N ILE A 195 86.56 -41.55 64.71
CA ILE A 195 86.21 -40.77 65.90
C ILE A 195 87.45 -40.15 66.52
N GLU A 196 88.55 -40.91 66.61
CA GLU A 196 89.86 -40.41 67.08
C GLU A 196 90.32 -39.18 66.28
N HIS A 197 90.15 -39.19 64.95
CA HIS A 197 90.61 -38.09 64.10
C HIS A 197 89.62 -36.90 64.04
N HIS A 198 88.31 -37.14 63.95
CA HIS A 198 87.33 -36.08 63.68
C HIS A 198 86.50 -35.64 64.89
N HIS A 199 86.45 -36.44 65.94
CA HIS A 199 85.54 -36.28 67.08
C HIS A 199 86.19 -36.73 68.39
N ALA A 200 87.49 -36.45 68.57
CA ALA A 200 88.31 -36.99 69.66
C ALA A 200 87.69 -36.76 71.05
N LEU A 201 87.03 -35.61 71.30
CA LEU A 201 86.37 -35.31 72.58
C LEU A 201 85.15 -36.19 72.87
N SER A 202 84.69 -37.00 71.91
CA SER A 202 83.61 -37.99 72.10
C SER A 202 84.10 -39.27 72.76
N LEU A 203 85.41 -39.52 72.78
CA LEU A 203 86.00 -40.65 73.48
C LEU A 203 86.12 -40.35 74.98
N PRO A 204 86.01 -41.36 75.86
CA PRO A 204 86.38 -41.22 77.27
C PRO A 204 87.79 -40.65 77.44
N GLU A 205 88.05 -39.92 78.52
CA GLU A 205 89.33 -39.27 78.77
C GLU A 205 90.52 -40.25 78.73
N GLU A 206 90.35 -41.43 79.32
CA GLU A 206 91.32 -42.53 79.31
C GLU A 206 91.68 -42.98 77.89
N GLU A 207 90.70 -43.07 76.99
CA GLU A 207 90.94 -43.47 75.60
C GLU A 207 91.59 -42.34 74.79
N ARG A 208 91.29 -41.07 75.09
CA ARG A 208 91.95 -39.92 74.45
C ARG A 208 93.43 -39.85 74.83
N GLU A 209 93.76 -40.12 76.08
CA GLU A 209 95.13 -40.21 76.56
C GLU A 209 95.87 -41.38 75.89
N GLU A 210 95.21 -42.55 75.75
CA GLU A 210 95.78 -43.69 75.03
C GLU A 210 96.07 -43.38 73.56
N THR A 211 95.14 -42.71 72.87
CA THR A 211 95.33 -42.27 71.47
C THR A 211 96.48 -41.25 71.37
N MET A 212 96.55 -40.27 72.27
CA MET A 212 97.62 -39.27 72.32
C MET A 212 99.00 -39.93 72.53
N LEU A 213 99.10 -40.85 73.48
CA LEU A 213 100.32 -41.63 73.75
C LEU A 213 100.72 -42.51 72.57
N ARG A 214 99.74 -43.13 71.88
CA ARG A 214 99.97 -43.91 70.66
C ARG A 214 100.51 -43.05 69.53
N THR A 215 99.99 -41.84 69.35
CA THR A 215 100.48 -40.89 68.32
C THR A 215 101.85 -40.31 68.62
N MET A 216 102.21 -40.13 69.90
CA MET A 216 103.57 -39.73 70.31
C MET A 216 104.61 -40.84 70.14
N GLY A 217 104.19 -42.11 70.02
CA GLY A 217 105.05 -43.27 69.82
C GLY A 217 105.42 -43.59 68.36
N PHE A 218 104.93 -42.83 67.37
CA PHE A 218 105.30 -43.02 65.96
C PHE A 218 106.72 -42.52 65.67
N THR A 219 107.48 -43.28 64.87
CA THR A 219 108.78 -42.82 64.38
C THR A 219 108.61 -41.67 63.37
N GLU A 220 109.63 -40.82 63.22
CA GLU A 220 109.53 -39.64 62.35
C GLU A 220 109.28 -39.98 60.87
N GLU A 221 109.69 -41.17 60.41
CA GLU A 221 109.38 -41.70 59.08
C GLU A 221 107.91 -42.12 58.94
N GLN A 222 107.32 -42.75 59.96
CA GLN A 222 105.90 -43.11 59.97
C GLN A 222 105.02 -41.86 59.95
N ARG A 223 105.42 -40.83 60.71
CA ARG A 223 104.74 -39.52 60.74
C ARG A 223 104.82 -38.79 59.39
N LYS A 224 105.97 -38.85 58.71
CA LYS A 224 106.17 -38.25 57.37
C LYS A 224 105.39 -38.99 56.27
N GLY A 225 105.32 -40.32 56.34
CA GLY A 225 104.56 -41.14 55.38
C GLY A 225 103.04 -40.89 55.45
N GLU A 226 102.49 -40.78 56.67
CA GLU A 226 101.09 -40.39 56.86
C GLU A 226 100.84 -38.93 56.48
N GLU A 227 101.74 -37.99 56.81
CA GLU A 227 101.66 -36.59 56.39
C GLU A 227 101.66 -36.44 54.86
N GLU A 228 102.47 -37.21 54.13
CA GLU A 228 102.56 -37.12 52.67
C GLU A 228 101.31 -37.72 51.99
N TYR A 229 100.78 -38.83 52.52
CA TYR A 229 99.51 -39.40 52.09
C TYR A 229 98.33 -38.44 52.36
N HIS A 230 98.28 -37.83 53.55
CA HIS A 230 97.30 -36.80 53.90
C HIS A 230 97.43 -35.57 52.99
N LYS A 231 98.64 -35.07 52.72
CA LYS A 231 98.86 -33.93 51.81
C LYS A 231 98.38 -34.22 50.38
N LYS A 232 98.57 -35.43 49.85
CA LYS A 232 98.06 -35.84 48.53
C LYS A 232 96.53 -36.00 48.51
N ALA A 233 95.94 -36.62 49.53
CA ALA A 233 94.50 -36.80 49.64
C ALA A 233 93.76 -35.46 49.80
N VAL A 234 94.24 -34.61 50.72
CA VAL A 234 93.70 -33.27 51.00
C VAL A 234 93.89 -32.33 49.80
N GLY A 235 95.05 -32.35 49.12
CA GLY A 235 95.30 -31.50 47.94
C GLY A 235 94.35 -31.76 46.76
N SER A 236 93.86 -32.98 46.61
CA SER A 236 92.84 -33.33 45.59
C SER A 236 91.42 -32.97 46.01
N SER A 237 91.07 -33.10 47.30
CA SER A 237 89.73 -32.75 47.80
C SER A 237 89.56 -31.23 47.86
N MET A 238 90.62 -30.48 48.20
CA MET A 238 90.61 -29.02 48.33
C MET A 238 90.24 -28.31 47.02
N LYS A 239 90.69 -28.81 45.86
CA LYS A 239 90.29 -28.25 44.54
C LYS A 239 88.82 -28.50 44.23
N ALA A 240 88.32 -29.69 44.55
CA ALA A 240 86.90 -30.03 44.35
C ALA A 240 85.99 -29.26 45.33
N GLU A 241 86.42 -29.09 46.58
CA GLU A 241 85.72 -28.35 47.63
C GLU A 241 85.67 -26.85 47.32
N ILE A 242 86.77 -26.24 46.87
CA ILE A 242 86.78 -24.83 46.45
C ILE A 242 85.90 -24.61 45.21
N ILE A 243 85.97 -25.47 44.20
CA ILE A 243 85.12 -25.37 43.00
C ILE A 243 83.65 -25.54 43.37
N PHE A 244 83.32 -26.53 44.21
CA PHE A 244 81.95 -26.76 44.66
C PHE A 244 81.42 -25.60 45.51
N LEU A 245 82.24 -25.07 46.42
CA LEU A 245 81.89 -23.95 47.30
C LEU A 245 81.73 -22.66 46.50
N ILE A 246 82.62 -22.37 45.54
CA ILE A 246 82.49 -21.25 44.59
C ILE A 246 81.24 -21.44 43.72
N THR A 247 81.00 -22.63 43.17
CA THR A 247 79.81 -22.88 42.33
C THR A 247 78.53 -22.70 43.14
N THR A 248 78.50 -23.18 44.38
CA THR A 248 77.35 -23.03 45.28
C THR A 248 77.16 -21.58 45.72
N LEU A 249 78.24 -20.85 46.03
CA LEU A 249 78.19 -19.41 46.31
C LEU A 249 77.76 -18.61 45.09
N VAL A 250 78.24 -18.93 43.90
CA VAL A 250 77.84 -18.28 42.65
C VAL A 250 76.38 -18.55 42.35
N LEU A 251 75.89 -19.79 42.49
CA LEU A 251 74.47 -20.09 42.30
C LEU A 251 73.59 -19.44 43.39
N GLY A 252 74.08 -19.35 44.63
CA GLY A 252 73.41 -18.64 45.72
C GLY A 252 73.39 -17.13 45.54
N VAL A 253 74.49 -16.53 45.09
CA VAL A 253 74.63 -15.09 44.77
C VAL A 253 73.86 -14.74 43.50
N VAL A 254 73.88 -15.57 42.47
CA VAL A 254 73.03 -15.41 41.26
C VAL A 254 71.56 -15.54 41.64
N GLY A 255 71.20 -16.48 42.52
CA GLY A 255 69.87 -16.53 43.11
C GLY A 255 69.51 -15.23 43.82
N LEU A 256 70.32 -14.80 44.79
CA LEU A 256 70.12 -13.53 45.51
C LEU A 256 70.14 -12.30 44.60
N TRP A 257 70.92 -12.29 43.52
CA TRP A 257 71.04 -11.19 42.57
C TRP A 257 69.83 -11.12 41.63
N VAL A 258 69.39 -12.25 41.10
CA VAL A 258 68.16 -12.37 40.28
C VAL A 258 66.92 -11.99 41.10
N PHE A 259 66.86 -12.38 42.38
CA PHE A 259 65.75 -12.03 43.25
C PHE A 259 65.85 -10.60 43.83
N GLY A 260 67.07 -10.13 44.14
CA GLY A 260 67.34 -8.78 44.64
C GLY A 260 67.10 -7.68 43.61
N HIS A 261 67.48 -7.90 42.34
CA HIS A 261 67.12 -6.98 41.23
C HIS A 261 65.62 -7.00 40.94
N GLY A 262 64.91 -8.09 41.26
CA GLY A 262 63.46 -8.13 41.28
C GLY A 262 62.82 -7.27 42.39
N GLN A 263 63.57 -6.99 43.46
CA GLN A 263 63.11 -6.28 44.65
C GLN A 263 63.24 -4.75 44.51
N GLU A 264 64.37 -4.25 44.01
CA GLU A 264 64.56 -2.81 43.74
C GLU A 264 63.60 -2.30 42.66
N ALA A 265 63.37 -3.09 41.60
CA ALA A 265 62.38 -2.78 40.57
C ALA A 265 60.91 -2.88 41.07
N SER A 266 60.64 -3.64 42.14
CA SER A 266 59.29 -3.81 42.73
C SER A 266 58.93 -2.77 43.78
N LEU A 267 59.91 -2.27 44.55
CA LEU A 267 59.69 -1.30 45.61
C LEU A 267 59.48 0.12 45.07
N GLU A 268 60.14 0.49 43.96
CA GLU A 268 60.00 1.82 43.36
C GLU A 268 58.73 1.99 42.51
N LYS A 269 58.12 0.89 42.01
CA LYS A 269 57.00 0.94 41.04
C LYS A 269 55.72 0.25 41.50
N GLY A 270 55.63 -0.12 42.77
CA GLY A 270 54.50 -0.88 43.30
C GLY A 270 54.53 -2.33 42.82
N PHE A 271 54.12 -3.22 43.72
CA PHE A 271 54.15 -4.69 43.70
C PHE A 271 53.50 -5.41 42.49
N ASN A 272 53.16 -4.72 41.39
CA ASN A 272 52.11 -5.14 40.45
C ASN A 272 52.59 -5.61 39.07
N ASN A 273 53.90 -5.63 38.77
CA ASN A 273 54.36 -5.77 37.37
C ASN A 273 55.31 -6.94 37.07
N ILE A 274 55.38 -7.98 37.91
CA ILE A 274 56.27 -9.14 37.66
C ILE A 274 55.66 -10.17 36.68
N ILE A 275 54.36 -10.11 36.40
CA ILE A 275 53.73 -10.93 35.36
C ILE A 275 53.64 -10.06 34.11
N ARG A 276 54.29 -10.47 32.99
CA ARG A 276 54.03 -9.89 31.66
C ARG A 276 53.01 -10.78 30.92
N PRO A 277 51.71 -10.69 31.23
CA PRO A 277 50.71 -11.32 30.36
C PRO A 277 50.71 -10.61 29.00
N ARG A 278 50.07 -11.23 28.01
CA ARG A 278 49.84 -10.59 26.70
C ARG A 278 49.13 -9.25 26.87
N GLU A 279 49.18 -8.39 25.85
CA GLU A 279 48.50 -7.09 25.88
C GLU A 279 47.03 -7.22 26.33
N LEU A 280 46.61 -6.28 27.17
CA LEU A 280 45.20 -6.13 27.55
C LEU A 280 44.35 -5.82 26.30
N SER A 281 43.07 -6.15 26.35
CA SER A 281 42.09 -5.70 25.38
C SER A 281 42.07 -4.17 25.29
N GLY A 282 41.74 -3.63 24.11
CA GLY A 282 41.70 -2.18 23.89
C GLY A 282 40.83 -1.43 24.91
N ALA A 283 39.74 -2.05 25.38
CA ALA A 283 38.85 -1.48 26.40
C ALA A 283 39.50 -1.31 27.78
N HIS A 284 40.49 -2.14 28.13
CA HIS A 284 41.20 -2.08 29.41
C HIS A 284 42.63 -1.53 29.29
N GLN A 285 43.04 -1.04 28.12
CA GLN A 285 44.25 -0.24 27.93
C GLN A 285 44.03 1.23 28.35
N THR A 286 43.51 1.45 29.56
CA THR A 286 43.34 2.78 30.13
C THR A 286 44.54 3.16 30.99
N LYS A 287 44.80 4.46 31.15
CA LYS A 287 45.89 4.95 32.04
C LYS A 287 45.77 4.44 33.49
N GLU A 288 44.56 4.10 33.94
CA GLU A 288 44.29 3.65 35.30
C GLU A 288 44.61 2.15 35.52
N ILE A 289 44.52 1.33 34.45
CA ILE A 289 44.75 -0.12 34.50
C ILE A 289 46.13 -0.50 33.95
N GLN A 290 46.67 0.30 33.02
CA GLN A 290 47.95 0.04 32.37
C GLN A 290 49.09 -0.03 33.38
N GLY A 291 49.74 -1.20 33.47
CA GLY A 291 50.82 -1.45 34.43
C GLY A 291 50.36 -1.61 35.88
N ASN A 292 49.08 -1.85 36.14
CA ASN A 292 48.54 -2.06 37.48
C ASN A 292 47.73 -3.37 37.54
N CYS A 293 48.43 -4.51 37.48
CA CYS A 293 47.79 -5.84 37.43
C CYS A 293 46.89 -6.14 38.63
N THR A 294 47.15 -5.54 39.80
CA THR A 294 46.33 -5.82 41.00
C THR A 294 44.98 -5.10 41.02
N LYS A 295 44.70 -4.26 40.02
CA LYS A 295 43.34 -3.75 39.80
C LYS A 295 42.38 -4.86 39.39
N CYS A 296 42.90 -5.92 38.77
CA CYS A 296 42.12 -7.05 38.28
C CYS A 296 42.43 -8.30 39.10
N HIS A 297 43.72 -8.60 39.29
CA HIS A 297 44.17 -9.78 40.01
C HIS A 297 44.38 -9.46 41.49
N ASP A 298 44.15 -10.43 42.36
CA ASP A 298 44.73 -10.34 43.69
C ASP A 298 46.24 -10.68 43.66
N TYR A 299 46.91 -10.54 44.80
CA TYR A 299 48.33 -10.86 44.94
C TYR A 299 48.67 -12.34 44.70
N THR A 300 47.68 -13.21 44.53
CA THR A 300 47.82 -14.64 44.21
C THR A 300 47.72 -14.92 42.71
N GLY A 301 47.38 -13.90 41.91
CA GLY A 301 47.10 -14.02 40.49
C GLY A 301 45.67 -14.45 40.18
N ASP A 302 44.82 -14.69 41.19
CA ASP A 302 43.41 -15.00 40.94
C ASP A 302 42.64 -13.73 40.57
N LEU A 303 41.63 -13.89 39.72
CA LEU A 303 40.79 -12.80 39.24
C LEU A 303 39.46 -12.83 40.01
N LYS A 304 39.35 -12.05 41.09
CA LYS A 304 38.11 -11.94 41.86
C LYS A 304 37.08 -11.11 41.11
N ASP A 305 35.83 -11.56 41.11
CA ASP A 305 34.75 -10.83 40.44
C ASP A 305 34.52 -9.45 41.06
N GLU A 306 34.73 -9.32 42.38
CA GLU A 306 34.69 -8.04 43.11
C GLU A 306 35.58 -6.96 42.48
N ASN A 307 36.77 -7.35 41.99
CA ASN A 307 37.71 -6.43 41.37
C ASN A 307 37.18 -5.90 40.04
N CYS A 308 36.56 -6.78 39.23
CA CYS A 308 35.86 -6.37 38.01
C CYS A 308 34.67 -5.45 38.36
N LEU A 309 33.86 -5.84 39.34
CA LEU A 309 32.65 -5.13 39.76
C LEU A 309 32.92 -3.79 40.45
N ALA A 310 34.13 -3.57 40.99
CA ALA A 310 34.55 -2.29 41.55
C ALA A 310 34.53 -1.15 40.51
N CYS A 311 34.96 -1.46 39.28
CA CYS A 311 34.89 -0.53 38.14
C CYS A 311 33.59 -0.69 37.35
N HIS A 312 33.09 -1.92 37.18
CA HIS A 312 31.86 -2.23 36.46
C HIS A 312 30.61 -2.15 37.36
N LYS A 313 30.42 -1.01 38.03
CA LYS A 313 29.33 -0.78 38.99
C LYS A 313 27.94 -1.07 38.43
N ILE A 314 27.69 -0.71 37.16
CA ILE A 314 26.41 -1.01 36.50
C ILE A 314 26.16 -2.53 36.45
N ILE A 315 27.19 -3.34 36.18
CA ILE A 315 27.03 -4.82 36.18
C ILE A 315 26.78 -5.33 37.59
N LYS A 316 27.50 -4.78 38.58
CA LYS A 316 27.30 -5.11 39.99
C LYS A 316 25.85 -4.89 40.41
N GLU A 317 25.30 -3.72 40.13
CA GLU A 317 23.89 -3.40 40.42
C GLU A 317 22.92 -4.40 39.77
N ARG A 318 23.21 -4.87 38.54
CA ARG A 318 22.36 -5.86 37.85
C ARG A 318 22.46 -7.26 38.44
N LEU A 319 23.65 -7.68 38.85
CA LEU A 319 23.86 -8.96 39.56
C LEU A 319 23.18 -8.94 40.93
N ASP A 320 23.38 -7.88 41.71
CA ASP A 320 22.79 -7.69 43.04
C ASP A 320 21.25 -7.69 42.96
N ALA A 321 20.69 -6.98 41.97
CA ALA A 321 19.24 -6.92 41.74
C ALA A 321 18.68 -8.15 41.00
N LYS A 322 19.52 -9.12 40.61
CA LYS A 322 19.15 -10.28 39.78
C LYS A 322 18.30 -9.90 38.55
N SER A 323 18.67 -8.80 37.89
CA SER A 323 17.87 -8.19 36.82
C SER A 323 18.67 -7.95 35.55
N GLY A 324 18.00 -8.07 34.40
CA GLY A 324 18.62 -7.96 33.07
C GLY A 324 19.59 -9.11 32.76
N PHE A 325 20.31 -9.01 31.64
CA PHE A 325 21.07 -10.13 31.09
C PHE A 325 22.10 -10.70 32.06
N HIS A 326 22.89 -9.86 32.73
CA HIS A 326 23.90 -10.36 33.67
C HIS A 326 23.27 -10.97 34.93
N GLY A 327 22.10 -10.48 35.37
CA GLY A 327 21.38 -11.02 36.51
C GLY A 327 20.86 -12.44 36.32
N THR A 328 20.76 -12.94 35.07
CA THR A 328 20.30 -14.32 34.80
C THR A 328 21.39 -15.38 34.97
N PHE A 329 22.67 -15.00 35.08
CA PHE A 329 23.80 -15.96 35.13
C PHE A 329 24.21 -16.40 36.55
N GLY A 330 23.53 -15.92 37.60
CA GLY A 330 23.72 -16.38 38.98
C GLY A 330 25.17 -16.22 39.49
N GLU A 331 25.73 -17.30 40.05
CA GLU A 331 27.08 -17.34 40.66
C GLU A 331 28.23 -17.55 39.65
N SER A 332 27.98 -17.38 38.35
CA SER A 332 29.01 -17.58 37.32
C SER A 332 30.12 -16.53 37.41
N ARG A 333 31.39 -16.96 37.56
CA ARG A 333 32.52 -16.01 37.59
C ARG A 333 32.66 -15.22 36.29
N CYS A 334 32.92 -13.91 36.38
CA CYS A 334 32.99 -12.99 35.24
C CYS A 334 33.98 -13.48 34.17
N ARG A 335 35.11 -14.06 34.59
CA ARG A 335 36.18 -14.56 33.70
C ARG A 335 35.78 -15.69 32.75
N HIS A 336 34.72 -16.44 33.04
CA HIS A 336 34.28 -17.54 32.19
C HIS A 336 33.80 -17.04 30.83
N CYS A 337 33.07 -15.92 30.84
CA CYS A 337 32.57 -15.26 29.64
C CYS A 337 33.53 -14.17 29.16
N HIS A 338 34.09 -13.39 30.08
CA HIS A 338 34.96 -12.26 29.77
C HIS A 338 36.44 -12.62 29.86
N LYS A 339 36.97 -13.12 28.75
CA LYS A 339 38.39 -13.50 28.63
C LYS A 339 39.23 -12.29 28.29
N GLU A 340 40.00 -11.82 29.27
CA GLU A 340 41.04 -10.80 29.10
C GLU A 340 42.38 -11.44 28.64
N HIS A 341 43.32 -10.61 28.18
CA HIS A 341 44.56 -11.02 27.52
C HIS A 341 44.32 -11.84 26.24
N PRO A 342 43.52 -11.32 25.28
CA PRO A 342 43.18 -12.06 24.08
C PRO A 342 44.43 -12.39 23.24
N LYS A 343 44.40 -13.53 22.53
CA LYS A 343 45.53 -13.96 21.68
C LYS A 343 45.82 -13.00 20.51
N LEU A 344 44.81 -12.25 20.07
CA LEU A 344 44.87 -11.25 19.00
C LEU A 344 44.45 -9.90 19.60
N LYS A 345 44.92 -8.78 19.01
CA LYS A 345 44.47 -7.43 19.39
C LYS A 345 42.96 -7.29 19.17
N LYS A 346 42.19 -7.59 20.21
CA LYS A 346 40.74 -7.36 20.27
C LYS A 346 40.48 -6.07 21.04
N SER A 347 39.56 -5.26 20.53
CA SER A 347 39.11 -4.03 21.19
C SER A 347 38.27 -4.30 22.44
N SER A 348 37.66 -5.48 22.58
CA SER A 348 36.72 -5.81 23.65
C SER A 348 36.85 -7.27 24.12
N ILE A 349 36.57 -7.50 25.41
CA ILE A 349 36.47 -8.84 26.05
C ILE A 349 35.03 -9.36 26.09
N ILE A 350 34.08 -8.63 25.52
CA ILE A 350 32.66 -8.98 25.56
C ILE A 350 32.37 -10.05 24.50
N PRO A 351 31.94 -11.27 24.86
CA PRO A 351 31.54 -12.31 23.92
C PRO A 351 30.11 -12.06 23.42
N PHE A 352 29.88 -10.91 22.80
CA PHE A 352 28.55 -10.48 22.38
C PHE A 352 28.43 -10.49 20.85
N ASP A 353 27.44 -11.24 20.36
CA ASP A 353 27.02 -11.22 18.98
C ASP A 353 25.69 -10.45 18.87
N PRO A 354 25.70 -9.21 18.34
CA PRO A 354 24.50 -8.37 18.25
C PRO A 354 23.40 -8.98 17.38
N GLU A 355 23.72 -9.89 16.45
CA GLU A 355 22.74 -10.49 15.56
C GLU A 355 21.99 -11.66 16.21
N LYS A 356 22.61 -12.30 17.22
CA LYS A 356 22.06 -13.48 17.90
C LYS A 356 21.53 -13.21 19.30
N PHE A 357 21.69 -11.98 19.80
CA PHE A 357 21.28 -11.65 21.15
C PHE A 357 19.76 -11.68 21.34
N ASP A 358 19.29 -12.38 22.38
CA ASP A 358 17.88 -12.42 22.75
C ASP A 358 17.53 -11.28 23.72
N HIS A 359 16.70 -10.36 23.24
CA HIS A 359 16.21 -9.22 24.04
C HIS A 359 15.23 -9.61 25.15
N THR A 360 14.71 -10.84 25.20
CA THR A 360 13.90 -11.31 26.34
C THR A 360 14.71 -11.36 27.64
N LEU A 361 16.04 -11.50 27.53
CA LEU A 361 16.98 -11.48 28.64
C LEU A 361 17.36 -10.06 29.07
N ALA A 362 17.00 -9.04 28.28
CA ALA A 362 17.22 -7.64 28.63
C ALA A 362 16.05 -7.08 29.46
N MET A 363 16.29 -5.99 30.17
CA MET A 363 15.23 -5.33 30.97
C MET A 363 14.18 -4.64 30.09
N PHE A 364 14.57 -4.19 28.89
CA PHE A 364 13.65 -3.67 27.90
C PHE A 364 13.24 -4.79 26.94
N LYS A 365 12.02 -5.29 27.15
CA LYS A 365 11.40 -6.26 26.25
C LYS A 365 10.98 -5.55 24.97
N ARG A 366 11.46 -6.03 23.83
CA ARG A 366 11.08 -5.50 22.52
C ARG A 366 9.66 -5.95 22.21
N GLU A 367 8.72 -5.01 22.24
CA GLU A 367 7.31 -5.22 21.92
C GLU A 367 6.85 -4.28 20.81
N GLY A 368 5.82 -4.69 20.07
CA GLY A 368 5.30 -3.92 18.95
C GLY A 368 6.34 -3.67 17.86
N LYS A 369 6.47 -2.43 17.37
CA LYS A 369 7.48 -2.08 16.36
C LYS A 369 8.91 -2.21 16.88
N HIS A 370 9.13 -2.11 18.19
CA HIS A 370 10.47 -2.32 18.74
C HIS A 370 10.95 -3.77 18.56
N ALA A 371 10.04 -4.73 18.33
CA ALA A 371 10.35 -6.13 18.03
C ALA A 371 10.66 -6.40 16.54
N ASP A 372 10.51 -5.40 15.66
CA ASP A 372 10.77 -5.56 14.23
C ASP A 372 12.25 -5.87 14.00
N LYS A 373 12.53 -6.96 13.27
CA LYS A 373 13.89 -7.40 12.92
C LYS A 373 14.66 -6.37 12.09
N LYS A 374 13.98 -5.39 11.50
CA LYS A 374 14.61 -4.28 10.75
C LYS A 374 15.31 -3.27 11.66
N ILE A 375 14.92 -3.17 12.93
CA ILE A 375 15.54 -2.24 13.89
C ILE A 375 16.89 -2.82 14.32
N LYS A 376 17.97 -2.10 14.00
CA LYS A 376 19.32 -2.49 14.36
C LYS A 376 19.62 -2.03 15.79
N CYS A 377 20.51 -2.74 16.48
CA CYS A 377 20.89 -2.37 17.85
C CYS A 377 21.39 -0.92 17.96
N ASP A 378 22.14 -0.45 16.95
CA ASP A 378 22.63 0.93 16.87
C ASP A 378 21.52 1.98 16.88
N ASP A 379 20.33 1.68 16.36
CA ASP A 379 19.24 2.66 16.28
C ASP A 379 18.76 3.11 17.66
N CYS A 380 18.91 2.25 18.68
CA CYS A 380 18.61 2.54 20.08
C CYS A 380 19.86 2.84 20.91
N HIS A 381 20.95 2.10 20.68
CA HIS A 381 22.15 2.15 21.51
C HIS A 381 23.18 3.21 21.07
N ARG A 382 22.94 3.89 19.95
CA ARG A 382 23.82 4.95 19.41
C ARG A 382 23.20 6.34 19.62
N LYS A 383 23.26 6.88 20.84
CA LYS A 383 23.01 8.32 21.09
C LYS A 383 24.07 8.96 22.00
N LYS A 384 24.44 10.19 21.60
CA LYS A 384 25.56 11.03 22.04
C LYS A 384 25.64 11.25 23.57
N ARG A 385 26.65 10.69 24.24
CA ARG A 385 27.29 11.37 25.38
C ARG A 385 28.46 12.23 24.89
N LYS A 386 28.66 13.39 25.50
CA LYS A 386 29.82 14.26 25.25
C LYS A 386 31.11 13.53 25.64
N LYS A 387 32.03 13.35 24.67
CA LYS A 387 33.48 13.06 24.75
C LYS A 387 33.92 11.93 25.71
N ALA A 388 34.29 10.76 25.16
CA ALA A 388 35.55 10.07 25.53
C ALA A 388 35.94 8.89 24.62
N TYR A 389 35.02 8.06 24.09
CA TYR A 389 35.38 6.91 23.24
C TYR A 389 34.28 6.58 22.20
N PRO A 390 34.58 6.46 20.90
CA PRO A 390 33.61 6.07 19.87
C PRO A 390 33.32 4.56 19.94
N GLY A 391 32.09 4.17 20.33
CA GLY A 391 31.63 2.77 20.35
C GLY A 391 30.15 2.64 20.74
N VAL A 392 29.50 1.55 20.33
CA VAL A 392 28.10 1.21 20.65
C VAL A 392 28.03 0.72 22.10
N TYR A 393 27.19 1.37 22.93
CA TYR A 393 27.01 1.02 24.34
C TYR A 393 25.67 0.30 24.54
N TYR A 394 25.73 -1.00 24.81
CA TYR A 394 24.55 -1.86 25.00
C TYR A 394 23.94 -1.77 26.41
N MET A 395 24.59 -1.07 27.35
CA MET A 395 24.16 -0.99 28.75
C MET A 395 24.15 0.46 29.25
N GLY A 396 23.27 0.75 30.22
CA GLY A 396 23.14 2.08 30.84
C GLY A 396 22.31 3.09 30.05
N LEU A 397 21.62 2.66 28.99
CA LEU A 397 20.59 3.45 28.34
C LEU A 397 19.40 3.59 29.30
N LYS A 398 18.94 4.82 29.53
CA LYS A 398 17.72 5.09 30.29
C LYS A 398 16.51 4.81 29.38
N PHE A 399 15.48 4.16 29.92
CA PHE A 399 14.28 3.76 29.15
C PHE A 399 12.98 3.88 29.98
N ASP A 400 13.00 4.67 31.05
CA ASP A 400 11.83 4.82 31.95
C ASP A 400 10.65 5.52 31.26
N SER A 401 10.95 6.31 30.22
CA SER A 401 9.96 7.01 29.40
C SER A 401 10.32 6.94 27.92
N CYS A 402 9.34 7.12 27.05
CA CYS A 402 9.58 7.20 25.61
C CYS A 402 10.58 8.32 25.24
N ALA A 403 10.58 9.42 26.00
CA ALA A 403 11.44 10.58 25.78
C ALA A 403 12.93 10.32 26.04
N ASP A 404 13.27 9.28 26.81
CA ASP A 404 14.67 8.92 27.06
C ASP A 404 15.37 8.41 25.78
N CYS A 405 14.59 7.84 24.86
CA CYS A 405 15.09 7.31 23.58
C CYS A 405 14.61 8.12 22.37
N HIS A 406 13.37 8.62 22.39
CA HIS A 406 12.76 9.35 21.28
C HIS A 406 12.76 10.85 21.54
N THR A 407 13.05 11.62 20.49
CA THR A 407 12.92 13.08 20.55
C THR A 407 11.45 13.45 20.44
N ASP A 408 10.92 14.24 21.38
CA ASP A 408 9.53 14.71 21.31
C ASP A 408 9.33 15.70 20.15
N PRO A 409 8.52 15.34 19.12
CA PRO A 409 8.23 16.25 18.02
C PRO A 409 7.23 17.37 18.42
N HIS A 410 6.55 17.24 19.56
CA HIS A 410 5.54 18.19 20.05
C HIS A 410 6.11 19.35 20.87
N LYS A 411 7.44 19.39 21.07
CA LYS A 411 8.14 20.45 21.80
C LYS A 411 7.54 20.69 23.21
N SER A 412 7.22 19.61 23.91
CA SER A 412 6.68 19.57 25.27
C SER A 412 5.25 20.15 25.43
N ASN A 413 4.54 20.47 24.35
CA ASN A 413 3.18 21.02 24.43
C ASN A 413 2.13 20.02 24.96
N LEU A 414 2.41 18.72 24.90
CA LEU A 414 1.50 17.65 25.31
C LEU A 414 1.90 16.95 26.61
N GLY A 415 3.08 17.25 27.15
CA GLY A 415 3.69 16.56 28.29
C GLY A 415 4.45 15.29 27.87
N ASP A 416 5.00 14.57 28.85
CA ASP A 416 5.99 13.51 28.62
C ASP A 416 5.39 12.08 28.55
N LYS A 417 4.08 11.95 28.77
CA LYS A 417 3.35 10.66 28.73
C LYS A 417 2.86 10.34 27.33
N CYS A 418 3.77 9.98 26.43
CA CYS A 418 3.48 9.69 25.03
C CYS A 418 2.40 8.60 24.84
N GLU A 419 2.35 7.62 25.74
CA GLU A 419 1.47 6.46 25.74
C GLU A 419 -0.02 6.76 25.98
N THR A 420 -0.35 8.01 26.34
CA THR A 420 -1.75 8.45 26.38
C THR A 420 -2.34 8.54 24.98
N CYS A 421 -1.51 8.79 23.97
CA CYS A 421 -1.93 9.00 22.59
C CYS A 421 -1.32 7.98 21.62
N HIS A 422 -0.06 7.59 21.85
CA HIS A 422 0.69 6.70 20.97
C HIS A 422 0.76 5.28 21.53
N THR A 423 1.05 4.32 20.65
CA THR A 423 1.25 2.92 21.03
C THR A 423 2.65 2.44 20.64
N ASN A 424 3.07 1.30 21.20
CA ASN A 424 4.33 0.66 20.83
C ASN A 424 4.36 0.19 19.37
N ASN A 425 3.22 0.18 18.68
CA ASN A 425 3.07 -0.27 17.30
C ASN A 425 3.08 0.89 16.29
N ALA A 426 2.64 2.09 16.68
CA ALA A 426 2.62 3.22 15.78
C ALA A 426 2.65 4.57 16.52
N TRP A 427 3.45 5.49 15.97
CA TRP A 427 3.44 6.91 16.35
C TRP A 427 2.36 7.71 15.61
N GLN A 428 1.82 7.18 14.51
CA GLN A 428 0.86 7.85 13.64
C GLN A 428 -0.11 6.82 13.04
N GLY A 429 -1.30 7.26 12.65
CA GLY A 429 -2.27 6.42 11.93
C GLY A 429 -3.37 5.86 12.82
N GLU A 430 -3.99 4.76 12.38
CA GLU A 430 -5.21 4.19 12.99
C GLU A 430 -4.95 3.52 14.35
N GLU A 431 -3.71 3.17 14.67
CA GLU A 431 -3.33 2.57 15.97
C GLU A 431 -3.04 3.60 17.07
N LEU A 432 -3.42 4.87 16.88
CA LEU A 432 -3.38 5.88 17.94
C LEU A 432 -4.44 5.56 19.01
N LYS A 433 -4.08 5.68 20.29
CA LYS A 433 -5.00 5.56 21.42
C LYS A 433 -5.92 6.76 21.59
N PHE A 434 -5.47 7.92 21.10
CA PHE A 434 -6.18 9.18 21.22
C PHE A 434 -7.44 9.17 20.35
N ASP A 435 -8.57 9.46 20.97
CA ASP A 435 -9.86 9.60 20.31
C ASP A 435 -10.41 11.00 20.53
N HIS A 436 -10.71 11.73 19.46
CA HIS A 436 -11.21 13.11 19.55
C HIS A 436 -12.56 13.23 20.28
N ASN A 437 -13.44 12.26 20.14
CA ASN A 437 -14.79 12.27 20.71
C ASN A 437 -14.79 11.93 22.20
N ARG A 438 -13.80 11.14 22.65
CA ARG A 438 -13.61 10.80 24.07
C ARG A 438 -12.68 11.78 24.79
N ASP A 439 -11.56 12.14 24.19
CA ASP A 439 -10.43 12.80 24.87
C ASP A 439 -10.33 14.31 24.58
N SER A 440 -11.21 14.85 23.72
CA SER A 440 -11.20 16.27 23.36
C SER A 440 -12.58 16.93 23.50
N LYS A 441 -12.59 18.26 23.69
CA LYS A 441 -13.84 19.04 23.78
C LYS A 441 -14.54 19.20 22.42
N PHE A 442 -13.81 19.03 21.32
CA PHE A 442 -14.34 19.19 19.97
C PHE A 442 -14.60 17.81 19.38
N LYS A 443 -15.86 17.39 19.39
CA LYS A 443 -16.28 16.13 18.80
C LYS A 443 -16.21 16.22 17.27
N LEU A 444 -15.56 15.25 16.65
CA LEU A 444 -15.56 15.10 15.21
C LEU A 444 -16.88 14.46 14.80
N GLU A 445 -17.76 15.27 14.24
CA GLU A 445 -19.08 14.88 13.75
C GLU A 445 -19.23 15.27 12.27
N GLY A 446 -20.00 14.49 11.52
CA GLY A 446 -20.26 14.74 10.10
C GLY A 446 -18.99 14.64 9.25
N LYS A 447 -18.73 15.62 8.39
CA LYS A 447 -17.53 15.58 7.51
C LYS A 447 -16.22 15.69 8.28
N HIS A 448 -16.24 16.17 9.52
CA HIS A 448 -15.05 16.25 10.36
C HIS A 448 -14.55 14.88 10.85
N GLU A 449 -15.40 13.85 10.89
CA GLU A 449 -15.01 12.48 11.27
C GLU A 449 -13.91 11.92 10.36
N LYS A 450 -13.93 12.30 9.08
CA LYS A 450 -12.95 11.87 8.07
C LYS A 450 -11.79 12.86 7.92
N ALA A 451 -11.74 13.93 8.72
CA ALA A 451 -10.69 14.92 8.63
C ALA A 451 -9.37 14.35 9.18
N LYS A 452 -8.30 14.45 8.38
CA LYS A 452 -6.96 14.15 8.87
C LYS A 452 -6.53 15.23 9.87
N CYS A 453 -5.73 14.87 10.87
CA CYS A 453 -5.22 15.77 11.91
C CYS A 453 -4.64 17.08 11.33
N ILE A 454 -3.83 16.99 10.26
CA ILE A 454 -3.20 18.14 9.57
C ILE A 454 -4.20 19.14 8.98
N GLY A 455 -5.45 18.72 8.74
CA GLY A 455 -6.52 19.61 8.27
C GLY A 455 -6.87 20.69 9.29
N CYS A 456 -6.79 20.35 10.58
CA CYS A 456 -7.10 21.26 11.69
C CYS A 456 -5.82 21.75 12.39
N HIS A 457 -4.88 20.84 12.67
CA HIS A 457 -3.62 21.11 13.35
C HIS A 457 -2.51 21.39 12.34
N LYS A 458 -2.40 22.66 11.94
CA LYS A 458 -1.41 23.10 10.94
C LYS A 458 -0.12 23.57 11.62
N PRO A 459 1.06 23.07 11.20
CA PRO A 459 2.35 23.61 11.60
C PRO A 459 2.56 25.05 11.12
N ASP A 460 3.31 25.85 11.88
CA ASP A 460 3.57 27.28 11.57
C ASP A 460 4.40 27.49 10.29
N LYS A 461 5.21 26.50 9.90
CA LYS A 461 6.05 26.55 8.69
C LYS A 461 5.56 25.56 7.65
N GLN A 462 5.56 25.98 6.38
CA GLN A 462 5.33 25.08 5.25
C GLN A 462 6.34 23.93 5.27
N ASN A 463 5.84 22.70 5.14
CA ASN A 463 6.59 21.43 5.23
C ASN A 463 7.13 21.06 6.62
N ALA A 464 6.75 21.75 7.70
CA ALA A 464 7.10 21.29 9.03
C ALA A 464 6.33 20.01 9.41
N PRO A 465 6.91 19.10 10.22
CA PRO A 465 6.22 17.89 10.68
C PRO A 465 4.96 18.24 11.49
N LEU A 466 3.92 17.42 11.33
CA LEU A 466 2.63 17.58 12.04
C LEU A 466 2.80 17.72 13.56
N GLY A 467 3.77 17.02 14.16
CA GLY A 467 4.03 17.11 15.60
C GLY A 467 4.31 18.53 16.09
N THR A 468 4.80 19.43 15.22
CA THR A 468 5.06 20.83 15.60
C THR A 468 3.81 21.73 15.60
N ALA A 469 2.65 21.20 15.22
CA ALA A 469 1.39 21.93 15.23
C ALA A 469 0.84 22.12 16.66
N VAL A 470 -0.06 23.09 16.81
CA VAL A 470 -0.75 23.35 18.08
C VAL A 470 -1.92 22.37 18.26
N PHE A 471 -1.78 21.42 19.18
CA PHE A 471 -2.81 20.42 19.49
C PHE A 471 -3.77 20.81 20.62
N ARG A 472 -3.35 21.71 21.53
CA ARG A 472 -4.17 22.21 22.65
C ARG A 472 -4.55 23.67 22.45
N GLY A 473 -5.78 24.03 22.80
CA GLY A 473 -6.24 25.43 22.82
C GLY A 473 -6.52 26.04 21.44
N LEU A 474 -6.73 25.22 20.40
CA LEU A 474 -7.12 25.73 19.09
C LEU A 474 -8.49 26.44 19.18
N LYS A 475 -8.63 27.60 18.55
CA LYS A 475 -9.91 28.31 18.46
C LYS A 475 -10.84 27.54 17.52
N ILE A 476 -12.02 27.16 18.01
CA ILE A 476 -12.95 26.23 17.33
C ILE A 476 -14.12 26.91 16.59
N LYS A 477 -14.04 28.22 16.31
CA LYS A 477 -15.06 28.83 15.44
C LYS A 477 -14.80 28.41 13.99
N CYS A 478 -15.87 28.27 13.19
CA CYS A 478 -15.76 27.86 11.78
C CYS A 478 -14.73 28.70 11.01
N ALA A 479 -14.76 30.02 11.18
CA ALA A 479 -13.87 30.97 10.51
C ALA A 479 -12.38 30.83 10.89
N ASN A 480 -12.05 30.19 12.03
CA ASN A 480 -10.66 29.96 12.42
C ASN A 480 -9.98 28.88 11.57
N CYS A 481 -10.76 27.96 10.99
CA CYS A 481 -10.24 26.86 10.17
C CYS A 481 -10.68 26.96 8.71
N HIS A 482 -11.92 27.42 8.47
CA HIS A 482 -12.50 27.58 7.15
C HIS A 482 -12.46 29.04 6.73
N LYS A 483 -11.97 29.27 5.51
CA LYS A 483 -12.01 30.60 4.90
C LYS A 483 -13.46 30.98 4.61
N ASP A 484 -13.88 32.16 5.08
CA ASP A 484 -15.14 32.75 4.66
C ASP A 484 -15.06 33.15 3.18
N LEU A 485 -15.96 32.58 2.37
CA LEU A 485 -16.08 32.88 0.94
C LEU A 485 -17.22 33.86 0.64
N HIS A 486 -17.99 34.26 1.66
CA HIS A 486 -19.10 35.21 1.56
C HIS A 486 -18.67 36.65 1.79
N ASN A 487 -17.37 36.95 1.84
CA ASN A 487 -16.86 38.31 2.01
C ASN A 487 -17.46 39.02 3.24
N SER A 488 -17.58 38.29 4.36
CA SER A 488 -18.08 38.78 5.65
C SER A 488 -19.54 39.23 5.68
N GLN A 489 -20.35 38.89 4.68
CA GLN A 489 -21.79 39.23 4.62
C GLN A 489 -22.62 38.68 5.80
N PHE A 490 -22.15 37.62 6.47
CA PHE A 490 -22.90 36.88 7.49
C PHE A 490 -22.19 36.75 8.85
N GLY A 491 -20.96 37.28 8.99
CA GLY A 491 -20.16 37.12 10.22
C GLY A 491 -19.85 35.65 10.56
N ASP A 492 -19.83 35.32 11.85
CA ASP A 492 -19.48 33.98 12.36
C ASP A 492 -20.64 32.96 12.32
N SER A 493 -21.84 33.35 11.87
CA SER A 493 -23.07 32.56 11.96
C SER A 493 -23.22 31.53 10.82
N CYS A 494 -22.17 30.78 10.49
CA CYS A 494 -22.19 29.84 9.37
C CYS A 494 -23.32 28.79 9.49
N GLN A 495 -23.63 28.37 10.72
CA GLN A 495 -24.58 27.31 11.05
C GLN A 495 -26.05 27.70 10.83
N SER A 496 -26.34 28.98 10.57
CA SER A 496 -27.70 29.38 10.18
C SER A 496 -28.08 28.81 8.82
N CYS A 497 -27.10 28.54 7.97
CA CYS A 497 -27.32 28.06 6.60
C CYS A 497 -26.61 26.74 6.33
N HIS A 498 -25.38 26.56 6.83
CA HIS A 498 -24.56 25.38 6.55
C HIS A 498 -24.63 24.34 7.66
N THR A 499 -24.41 23.08 7.31
CA THR A 499 -24.28 21.98 8.28
C THR A 499 -22.88 21.40 8.25
N ILE A 500 -22.48 20.76 9.35
CA ILE A 500 -21.21 20.03 9.44
C ILE A 500 -21.21 18.76 8.57
N PHE A 501 -22.38 18.32 8.10
CA PHE A 501 -22.54 17.15 7.23
C PHE A 501 -22.35 17.52 5.76
N GLU A 502 -22.78 18.72 5.34
CA GLU A 502 -22.64 19.17 3.98
C GLU A 502 -22.70 20.72 3.88
N TRP A 503 -21.69 21.31 3.23
CA TRP A 503 -21.57 22.76 3.11
C TRP A 503 -22.35 23.36 1.93
N LYS A 504 -22.74 22.54 0.95
CA LYS A 504 -23.42 22.96 -0.28
C LYS A 504 -24.47 21.94 -0.67
N GLY A 505 -25.63 22.37 -1.15
CA GLY A 505 -26.63 21.47 -1.72
C GLY A 505 -27.90 21.40 -0.89
N LYS A 506 -28.54 20.21 -0.88
CA LYS A 506 -29.91 20.03 -0.35
C LYS A 506 -30.01 20.14 1.17
N GLU A 507 -28.91 19.94 1.89
CA GLU A 507 -28.82 20.02 3.35
C GLU A 507 -28.60 21.45 3.88
N LEU A 508 -28.72 22.48 3.02
CA LEU A 508 -28.70 23.86 3.48
C LEU A 508 -29.94 24.13 4.35
N LYS A 509 -29.74 24.65 5.55
CA LYS A 509 -30.81 24.98 6.51
C LYS A 509 -31.58 26.26 6.17
N PHE A 510 -31.13 26.99 5.16
CA PHE A 510 -31.69 28.28 4.78
C PHE A 510 -32.93 28.13 3.89
N ASP A 511 -34.04 28.72 4.31
CA ASP A 511 -35.28 28.83 3.54
C ASP A 511 -35.59 30.30 3.24
N HIS A 512 -35.67 30.66 1.95
CA HIS A 512 -35.99 32.01 1.52
C HIS A 512 -37.33 32.55 2.06
N ASN A 513 -38.31 31.68 2.30
CA ASN A 513 -39.64 32.08 2.76
C ASN A 513 -39.71 32.31 4.28
N LEU A 514 -38.78 31.74 5.03
CA LEU A 514 -38.69 31.87 6.49
C LEU A 514 -37.59 32.85 6.93
N ASP A 515 -36.43 32.77 6.29
CA ASP A 515 -35.21 33.45 6.72
C ASP A 515 -34.90 34.73 5.94
N SER A 516 -35.68 35.05 4.89
CA SER A 516 -35.51 36.25 4.06
C SER A 516 -36.79 37.08 3.95
N LYS A 517 -36.61 38.39 3.74
CA LYS A 517 -37.72 39.32 3.45
C LYS A 517 -38.32 39.12 2.06
N TYR A 518 -37.59 38.48 1.14
CA TYR A 518 -38.04 38.24 -0.22
C TYR A 518 -38.47 36.78 -0.38
N LYS A 519 -39.79 36.56 -0.37
CA LYS A 519 -40.41 35.25 -0.55
C LYS A 519 -40.36 34.82 -2.01
N LEU A 520 -39.96 33.57 -2.25
CA LEU A 520 -39.91 32.99 -3.58
C LEU A 520 -41.27 32.37 -3.92
N GLU A 521 -42.04 33.07 -4.74
CA GLU A 521 -43.39 32.66 -5.14
C GLU A 521 -43.43 32.12 -6.58
N GLY A 522 -44.41 31.25 -6.88
CA GLY A 522 -44.64 30.74 -8.23
C GLY A 522 -43.41 30.05 -8.82
N LYS A 523 -43.02 30.43 -10.05
CA LYS A 523 -41.85 29.87 -10.75
C LYS A 523 -40.52 30.22 -10.07
N HIS A 524 -40.45 31.28 -9.26
CA HIS A 524 -39.25 31.62 -8.50
C HIS A 524 -38.99 30.67 -7.33
N ALA A 525 -40.01 29.95 -6.84
CA ALA A 525 -39.87 28.98 -5.73
C ALA A 525 -38.87 27.85 -6.03
N THR A 526 -38.66 27.53 -7.30
CA THR A 526 -37.71 26.51 -7.76
C THR A 526 -36.43 27.11 -8.39
N ALA A 527 -36.24 28.42 -8.30
CA ALA A 527 -35.05 29.07 -8.84
C ALA A 527 -33.80 28.63 -8.07
N LYS A 528 -32.69 28.43 -8.77
CA LYS A 528 -31.40 28.15 -8.12
C LYS A 528 -30.84 29.47 -7.58
N CYS A 529 -30.09 29.39 -6.48
CA CYS A 529 -29.49 30.59 -5.87
C CYS A 529 -28.66 31.42 -6.88
N ILE A 530 -27.94 30.76 -7.80
CA ILE A 530 -27.10 31.41 -8.82
C ILE A 530 -27.91 32.22 -9.84
N ASP A 531 -29.19 31.90 -10.04
CA ASP A 531 -30.03 32.59 -11.01
C ASP A 531 -30.32 34.04 -10.56
N CYS A 532 -30.30 34.26 -9.24
CA CYS A 532 -30.50 35.58 -8.61
C CYS A 532 -29.17 36.15 -8.06
N HIS A 533 -28.41 35.35 -7.33
CA HIS A 533 -27.15 35.73 -6.69
C HIS A 533 -25.97 35.43 -7.61
N LYS A 534 -25.70 36.37 -8.53
CA LYS A 534 -24.61 36.25 -9.49
C LYS A 534 -23.28 36.69 -8.87
N PRO A 535 -22.21 35.89 -9.01
CA PRO A 535 -20.87 36.30 -8.63
C PRO A 535 -20.39 37.50 -9.45
N PRO A 536 -19.41 38.27 -8.93
CA PRO A 536 -18.85 39.42 -9.65
C PRO A 536 -18.26 39.05 -11.01
N GLN A 537 -17.54 37.93 -11.10
CA GLN A 537 -17.06 37.36 -12.36
C GLN A 537 -17.65 35.97 -12.61
N GLN A 538 -17.84 35.60 -13.88
CA GLN A 538 -18.45 34.31 -14.23
C GLN A 538 -17.63 33.09 -13.75
N SER A 539 -16.32 33.26 -13.60
CA SER A 539 -15.40 32.25 -13.05
C SER A 539 -15.45 32.13 -11.52
N ASP A 540 -16.06 33.10 -10.82
CA ASP A 540 -16.08 33.11 -9.36
C ASP A 540 -17.09 32.09 -8.81
N PRO A 541 -16.82 31.52 -7.62
CA PRO A 541 -17.78 30.64 -6.97
C PRO A 541 -19.04 31.41 -6.55
N LEU A 542 -20.19 30.74 -6.54
CA LEU A 542 -21.47 31.27 -6.04
C LEU A 542 -21.35 31.96 -4.67
N ALA A 543 -20.48 31.47 -3.78
CA ALA A 543 -20.28 32.06 -2.45
C ALA A 543 -19.82 33.53 -2.49
N ALA A 544 -19.11 33.95 -3.54
CA ALA A 544 -18.64 35.32 -3.72
C ALA A 544 -19.76 36.29 -4.15
N ALA A 545 -20.94 35.77 -4.50
CA ALA A 545 -22.09 36.58 -4.88
C ALA A 545 -22.60 37.43 -3.71
N LEU A 546 -23.30 38.52 -4.06
CA LEU A 546 -23.99 39.36 -3.10
C LEU A 546 -25.31 38.69 -2.70
N PHE A 547 -25.39 38.18 -1.47
CA PHE A 547 -26.58 37.55 -0.90
C PHE A 547 -27.47 38.53 -0.14
N ARG A 548 -26.91 39.65 0.37
CA ARG A 548 -27.67 40.69 1.09
C ARG A 548 -27.79 41.98 0.27
N GLY A 549 -28.98 42.58 0.27
CA GLY A 549 -29.20 43.90 -0.33
C GLY A 549 -29.41 43.90 -1.85
N LEU A 550 -29.75 42.75 -2.45
CA LEU A 550 -30.13 42.70 -3.87
C LEU A 550 -31.42 43.51 -4.11
N LYS A 551 -31.47 44.27 -5.20
CA LYS A 551 -32.69 44.99 -5.61
C LYS A 551 -33.80 43.99 -5.93
N GLN A 552 -35.01 44.29 -5.46
CA GLN A 552 -36.17 43.38 -5.52
C GLN A 552 -37.19 43.77 -6.61
N ASP A 553 -36.91 44.80 -7.40
CA ASP A 553 -37.74 45.15 -8.54
C ASP A 553 -37.53 44.17 -9.70
N CYS A 554 -38.60 43.94 -10.48
CA CYS A 554 -38.56 42.96 -11.57
C CYS A 554 -37.46 43.29 -12.60
N ALA A 555 -37.21 44.59 -12.85
CA ALA A 555 -36.28 45.09 -13.86
C ALA A 555 -34.81 44.90 -13.48
N ALA A 556 -34.51 44.82 -12.18
CA ALA A 556 -33.16 44.52 -11.69
C ALA A 556 -32.65 43.14 -12.17
N CYS A 557 -33.57 42.21 -12.45
CA CYS A 557 -33.22 40.85 -12.86
C CYS A 557 -33.74 40.49 -14.26
N HIS A 558 -34.92 40.97 -14.64
CA HIS A 558 -35.58 40.64 -15.91
C HIS A 558 -35.52 41.82 -16.87
N LYS A 559 -35.02 41.57 -18.08
CA LYS A 559 -35.07 42.55 -19.16
C LYS A 559 -36.51 42.70 -19.64
N ASP A 560 -37.02 43.93 -19.69
CA ASP A 560 -38.34 44.22 -20.23
C ASP A 560 -38.38 43.95 -21.76
N PRO A 561 -39.11 42.93 -22.22
CA PRO A 561 -39.24 42.64 -23.64
C PRO A 561 -40.10 43.66 -24.39
N HIS A 562 -40.85 44.51 -23.67
CA HIS A 562 -41.72 45.53 -24.27
C HIS A 562 -41.01 46.86 -24.53
N LYS A 563 -39.75 47.03 -24.05
CA LYS A 563 -38.96 48.28 -24.15
C LYS A 563 -39.78 49.52 -23.75
N SER A 564 -40.54 49.43 -22.66
CA SER A 564 -41.40 50.51 -22.14
C SER A 564 -42.58 50.97 -23.03
N ASN A 565 -42.92 50.23 -24.09
CA ASN A 565 -44.06 50.55 -24.97
C ASN A 565 -45.45 50.31 -24.32
N LEU A 566 -45.49 49.87 -23.07
CA LEU A 566 -46.69 49.75 -22.25
C LEU A 566 -47.06 51.07 -21.51
N GLY A 567 -46.25 52.12 -21.68
CA GLY A 567 -46.41 53.42 -21.01
C GLY A 567 -45.51 53.56 -19.78
N LYS A 568 -45.09 54.80 -19.46
CA LYS A 568 -44.31 55.11 -18.27
C LYS A 568 -45.11 54.77 -17.01
N GLY A 569 -44.50 54.04 -16.07
CA GLY A 569 -45.09 53.71 -14.76
C GLY A 569 -45.93 52.42 -14.73
N THR A 570 -46.03 51.67 -15.83
CA THR A 570 -46.74 50.38 -15.83
C THR A 570 -45.90 49.30 -15.13
N GLU A 571 -46.34 48.85 -13.96
CA GLU A 571 -45.67 47.78 -13.22
C GLU A 571 -45.91 46.41 -13.85
N CYS A 572 -44.89 45.54 -13.90
CA CYS A 572 -45.05 44.21 -14.50
C CYS A 572 -46.18 43.38 -13.85
N LYS A 573 -46.40 43.56 -12.55
CA LYS A 573 -47.42 42.85 -11.74
C LYS A 573 -48.86 43.24 -12.06
N SER A 574 -49.09 44.31 -12.84
CA SER A 574 -50.43 44.65 -13.30
C SER A 574 -50.94 43.64 -14.33
N CYS A 575 -50.04 43.04 -15.11
CA CYS A 575 -50.38 42.12 -16.19
C CYS A 575 -49.83 40.70 -15.98
N HIS A 576 -48.65 40.56 -15.38
CA HIS A 576 -48.00 39.28 -15.16
C HIS A 576 -48.15 38.82 -13.71
N ASN A 577 -48.12 37.51 -13.50
CA ASN A 577 -48.11 36.90 -12.18
C ASN A 577 -46.91 35.93 -12.04
N PHE A 578 -46.64 35.47 -10.82
CA PHE A 578 -45.50 34.59 -10.54
C PHE A 578 -45.70 33.13 -11.00
N LYS A 579 -46.95 32.66 -11.17
CA LYS A 579 -47.25 31.27 -11.58
C LYS A 579 -47.06 31.06 -13.08
N ASP A 580 -47.56 31.99 -13.89
CA ASP A 580 -47.54 31.93 -15.34
C ASP A 580 -47.23 33.31 -15.97
N TRP A 581 -45.94 33.58 -16.19
CA TRP A 581 -45.48 34.87 -16.68
C TRP A 581 -45.81 35.12 -18.17
N LYS A 582 -45.88 34.06 -18.99
CA LYS A 582 -46.02 34.16 -20.46
C LYS A 582 -47.26 33.45 -21.02
N GLY A 583 -47.99 32.69 -20.21
CA GLY A 583 -49.10 31.88 -20.68
C GLY A 583 -50.45 32.58 -20.57
N ASN A 584 -51.50 31.77 -20.46
CA ASN A 584 -52.87 32.19 -20.68
C ASN A 584 -53.53 32.79 -19.43
N GLU A 585 -52.88 32.70 -18.27
CA GLU A 585 -53.37 33.22 -16.99
C GLU A 585 -52.77 34.60 -16.67
N LEU A 586 -52.57 35.45 -17.69
CA LEU A 586 -52.20 36.84 -17.43
C LEU A 586 -53.27 37.49 -16.52
N LYS A 587 -52.82 38.35 -15.60
CA LYS A 587 -53.73 39.10 -14.72
C LYS A 587 -54.58 40.09 -15.52
N PHE A 588 -54.07 40.52 -16.67
CA PHE A 588 -54.74 41.45 -17.57
C PHE A 588 -55.84 40.75 -18.38
N ASP A 589 -57.08 41.21 -18.25
CA ASP A 589 -58.23 40.77 -19.05
C ASP A 589 -58.72 41.93 -19.93
N HIS A 590 -58.65 41.72 -21.24
CA HIS A 590 -59.04 42.72 -22.25
C HIS A 590 -60.50 43.19 -22.12
N ASN A 591 -61.40 42.39 -21.53
CA ASN A 591 -62.81 42.72 -21.33
C ASN A 591 -63.08 43.57 -20.08
N TYR A 592 -62.16 43.58 -19.11
CA TYR A 592 -62.28 44.37 -17.87
C TYR A 592 -61.30 45.55 -17.86
N ASP A 593 -60.07 45.34 -18.30
CA ASP A 593 -58.97 46.31 -18.20
C ASP A 593 -58.81 47.17 -19.46
N SER A 594 -59.65 46.97 -20.48
CA SER A 594 -59.62 47.76 -21.73
C SER A 594 -61.01 48.15 -22.23
N LYS A 595 -61.07 49.15 -23.12
CA LYS A 595 -62.33 49.62 -23.72
C LYS A 595 -62.88 48.71 -24.82
N TYR A 596 -62.04 47.88 -25.45
CA TYR A 596 -62.47 47.03 -26.56
C TYR A 596 -62.70 45.60 -26.08
N ARG A 597 -63.94 45.12 -26.14
CA ARG A 597 -64.30 43.78 -25.64
C ARG A 597 -64.07 42.73 -26.72
N LEU A 598 -63.26 41.71 -26.41
CA LEU A 598 -62.98 40.62 -27.33
C LEU A 598 -64.18 39.65 -27.38
N LYS A 599 -64.89 39.62 -28.51
CA LYS A 599 -66.04 38.74 -28.76
C LYS A 599 -65.70 37.68 -29.80
N GLY A 600 -66.36 36.51 -29.71
CA GLY A 600 -66.22 35.43 -30.68
C GLY A 600 -64.77 35.00 -30.90
N LYS A 601 -64.31 34.93 -32.15
CA LYS A 601 -62.95 34.50 -32.52
C LYS A 601 -61.86 35.44 -31.98
N HIS A 602 -62.15 36.72 -31.73
CA HIS A 602 -61.17 37.66 -31.15
C HIS A 602 -60.78 37.31 -29.71
N ALA A 603 -61.62 36.60 -28.95
CA ALA A 603 -61.32 36.23 -27.56
C ALA A 603 -60.14 35.24 -27.42
N LYS A 604 -59.76 34.56 -28.49
CA LYS A 604 -58.68 33.56 -28.51
C LYS A 604 -57.44 34.01 -29.29
N ILE A 605 -57.39 35.27 -29.73
CA ILE A 605 -56.30 35.79 -30.54
C ILE A 605 -55.17 36.31 -29.65
N LYS A 606 -53.91 36.15 -30.08
CA LYS A 606 -52.75 36.69 -29.35
C LYS A 606 -52.74 38.22 -29.46
N CYS A 607 -52.24 38.91 -28.44
CA CYS A 607 -52.23 40.38 -28.40
C CYS A 607 -51.57 41.01 -29.63
N ILE A 608 -50.45 40.46 -30.12
CA ILE A 608 -49.69 41.00 -31.27
C ILE A 608 -50.40 40.86 -32.63
N GLU A 609 -51.43 40.01 -32.73
CA GLU A 609 -52.21 39.87 -33.97
C GLU A 609 -53.08 41.12 -34.19
N CYS A 610 -53.53 41.74 -33.10
CA CYS A 610 -54.21 43.04 -33.11
C CYS A 610 -53.21 44.19 -32.96
N HIS A 611 -52.29 44.10 -31.99
CA HIS A 611 -51.22 45.06 -31.74
C HIS A 611 -50.00 44.74 -32.62
N LYS A 612 -50.18 44.90 -33.94
CA LYS A 612 -49.18 44.52 -34.92
C LYS A 612 -47.86 45.24 -34.67
N PRO A 613 -46.74 44.51 -34.60
CA PRO A 613 -45.43 45.09 -34.36
C PRO A 613 -44.92 45.85 -35.59
N ALA A 614 -44.22 46.96 -35.37
CA ALA A 614 -43.53 47.67 -36.44
C ALA A 614 -42.30 46.89 -36.95
N SER A 615 -41.72 46.01 -36.12
CA SER A 615 -40.59 45.15 -36.48
C SER A 615 -40.92 43.67 -36.28
N LYS A 616 -40.59 42.84 -37.28
CA LYS A 616 -40.69 41.38 -37.20
C LYS A 616 -39.61 40.75 -36.30
N THR A 617 -38.47 41.41 -36.13
CA THR A 617 -37.34 40.86 -35.35
C THR A 617 -37.55 41.03 -33.85
N ASP A 618 -38.22 42.10 -33.42
CA ASP A 618 -38.60 42.35 -32.02
C ASP A 618 -40.11 42.66 -31.92
N PRO A 619 -41.00 41.65 -32.03
CA PRO A 619 -42.44 41.89 -32.07
C PRO A 619 -42.97 42.62 -30.82
N LEU A 620 -42.67 42.12 -29.63
CA LEU A 620 -43.20 42.71 -28.39
C LEU A 620 -42.64 44.11 -28.11
N ALA A 621 -41.41 44.38 -28.54
CA ALA A 621 -40.75 45.67 -28.31
C ALA A 621 -41.11 46.75 -29.34
N SER A 622 -41.85 46.40 -30.38
CA SER A 622 -42.27 47.33 -31.44
C SER A 622 -43.77 47.34 -31.66
N ALA A 623 -44.51 46.52 -30.91
CA ALA A 623 -45.96 46.55 -30.84
C ALA A 623 -46.42 47.70 -29.95
N LEU A 624 -47.34 48.52 -30.49
CA LEU A 624 -48.00 49.57 -29.73
C LEU A 624 -49.28 49.01 -29.09
N PHE A 625 -49.23 48.78 -27.77
CA PHE A 625 -50.35 48.19 -27.02
C PHE A 625 -51.44 49.21 -26.64
N ARG A 626 -51.27 50.50 -26.97
CA ARG A 626 -52.22 51.58 -26.68
C ARG A 626 -52.59 52.35 -27.94
N GLY A 627 -53.86 52.79 -28.03
CA GLY A 627 -54.30 53.69 -29.11
C GLY A 627 -54.69 53.03 -30.43
N LEU A 628 -54.92 51.70 -30.44
CA LEU A 628 -55.46 51.02 -31.62
C LEU A 628 -56.93 51.43 -31.85
N LYS A 629 -57.27 51.70 -33.10
CA LYS A 629 -58.64 51.98 -33.56
C LYS A 629 -59.51 50.72 -33.43
N SER A 630 -60.73 50.86 -32.90
CA SER A 630 -61.63 49.75 -32.59
C SER A 630 -62.60 49.36 -33.71
N GLU A 631 -62.63 50.11 -34.81
CA GLU A 631 -63.48 49.82 -35.96
C GLU A 631 -62.98 48.59 -36.74
N CYS A 632 -63.88 47.83 -37.37
CA CYS A 632 -63.53 46.60 -38.09
C CYS A 632 -62.44 46.84 -39.15
N ILE A 633 -62.57 47.93 -39.91
CA ILE A 633 -61.61 48.32 -40.97
C ILE A 633 -60.26 48.80 -40.43
N GLY A 634 -60.19 49.17 -39.14
CA GLY A 634 -58.92 49.51 -38.48
C GLY A 634 -57.97 48.31 -38.38
N CYS A 635 -58.51 47.09 -38.42
CA CYS A 635 -57.74 45.85 -38.36
C CYS A 635 -57.88 44.96 -39.60
N HIS A 636 -59.07 44.93 -40.22
CA HIS A 636 -59.43 44.05 -41.34
C HIS A 636 -59.51 44.83 -42.65
N LYS A 637 -58.98 44.25 -43.72
CA LYS A 637 -59.12 44.80 -45.07
C LYS A 637 -60.47 44.37 -45.64
N ASP A 638 -61.27 45.32 -46.11
CA ASP A 638 -62.53 45.02 -46.78
C ASP A 638 -62.29 44.41 -48.18
N PRO A 639 -62.67 43.14 -48.43
CA PRO A 639 -62.53 42.51 -49.75
C PRO A 639 -63.59 43.00 -50.75
N HIS A 640 -64.65 43.70 -50.32
CA HIS A 640 -65.73 44.19 -51.17
C HIS A 640 -65.43 45.56 -51.79
N ASN A 641 -64.28 46.16 -51.46
CA ASN A 641 -63.86 47.48 -51.95
C ASN A 641 -64.90 48.58 -51.66
N GLN A 642 -65.43 48.60 -50.44
CA GLN A 642 -66.41 49.54 -49.88
C GLN A 642 -67.78 49.56 -50.56
N LYS A 643 -68.05 48.66 -51.51
CA LYS A 643 -69.33 48.60 -52.25
C LYS A 643 -70.54 48.28 -51.37
N LEU A 644 -70.33 47.73 -50.17
CA LEU A 644 -71.38 47.33 -49.21
C LEU A 644 -71.43 48.23 -47.95
N GLY A 645 -70.59 49.27 -47.87
CA GLY A 645 -70.46 50.16 -46.70
C GLY A 645 -69.60 49.57 -45.56
N ASP A 646 -69.36 50.39 -44.52
CA ASP A 646 -68.42 50.06 -43.43
C ASP A 646 -69.04 49.28 -42.25
N ASP A 647 -70.38 49.11 -42.24
CA ASP A 647 -71.06 48.33 -41.20
C ASP A 647 -70.99 46.83 -41.50
N CYS A 648 -69.83 46.25 -41.22
CA CYS A 648 -69.54 44.84 -41.46
C CYS A 648 -70.51 43.90 -40.70
N LEU A 649 -71.07 44.34 -39.57
CA LEU A 649 -71.87 43.49 -38.66
C LEU A 649 -73.30 43.21 -39.17
N LYS A 650 -73.72 43.89 -40.25
CA LYS A 650 -74.96 43.56 -40.98
C LYS A 650 -74.91 42.17 -41.59
N CYS A 651 -73.76 41.79 -42.15
CA CYS A 651 -73.60 40.51 -42.85
C CYS A 651 -72.68 39.55 -42.10
N HIS A 652 -71.67 40.08 -41.40
CA HIS A 652 -70.67 39.29 -40.68
C HIS A 652 -70.91 39.34 -39.17
N ASP A 653 -70.30 38.41 -38.45
CA ASP A 653 -70.33 38.42 -37.00
C ASP A 653 -68.98 38.03 -36.41
N PHE A 654 -68.89 38.03 -35.08
CA PHE A 654 -67.66 37.67 -34.38
C PHE A 654 -67.33 36.16 -34.46
N LYS A 655 -68.22 35.30 -34.96
CA LYS A 655 -67.97 33.86 -35.17
C LYS A 655 -67.25 33.60 -36.49
N GLY A 656 -67.47 34.42 -37.53
CA GLY A 656 -66.70 34.34 -38.77
C GLY A 656 -67.14 35.28 -39.89
N TRP A 657 -66.27 35.40 -40.90
CA TRP A 657 -66.48 36.24 -42.08
C TRP A 657 -67.25 35.55 -43.23
N GLY A 658 -67.48 34.23 -43.19
CA GLY A 658 -68.16 33.52 -44.29
C GLY A 658 -68.62 32.11 -43.94
N GLY A 659 -69.20 31.41 -44.93
CA GLY A 659 -69.85 30.11 -44.76
C GLY A 659 -71.12 30.21 -43.93
N ASP A 660 -71.36 29.23 -43.06
CA ASP A 660 -72.53 29.17 -42.17
C ASP A 660 -72.61 30.31 -41.13
N ASN A 661 -71.56 31.14 -41.02
CA ASN A 661 -71.54 32.30 -40.12
C ASN A 661 -71.98 33.60 -40.82
N LEU A 662 -72.27 33.55 -42.13
CA LEU A 662 -72.79 34.70 -42.85
C LEU A 662 -74.25 34.91 -42.45
N LYS A 663 -74.57 36.08 -41.90
CA LYS A 663 -75.96 36.45 -41.54
C LYS A 663 -76.84 36.75 -42.76
N PHE A 664 -76.21 37.05 -43.89
CA PHE A 664 -76.91 37.35 -45.14
C PHE A 664 -77.40 36.05 -45.80
N VAL A 665 -78.71 35.94 -45.99
CA VAL A 665 -79.37 34.82 -46.67
C VAL A 665 -80.06 35.37 -47.91
N HIS A 666 -79.72 34.83 -49.08
CA HIS A 666 -80.18 35.38 -50.38
C HIS A 666 -81.71 35.40 -50.50
N ASN A 667 -82.39 34.39 -49.94
CA ASN A 667 -83.84 34.25 -50.02
C ASN A 667 -84.59 35.16 -49.03
N ASP A 668 -83.93 35.59 -47.95
CA ASP A 668 -84.54 36.48 -46.94
C ASP A 668 -84.20 37.96 -47.20
N ASN A 669 -83.09 38.21 -47.89
CA ASN A 669 -82.50 39.54 -48.05
C ASN A 669 -82.43 40.03 -49.50
N SER A 670 -82.91 39.25 -50.48
CA SER A 670 -82.95 39.65 -51.89
C SER A 670 -84.24 39.20 -52.59
N LYS A 671 -84.50 39.75 -53.78
CA LYS A 671 -85.68 39.41 -54.60
C LYS A 671 -85.50 38.15 -55.45
N TYR A 672 -84.27 37.65 -55.63
CA TYR A 672 -84.00 36.46 -56.44
C TYR A 672 -83.84 35.27 -55.50
N ILE A 673 -84.80 34.33 -55.58
CA ILE A 673 -84.82 33.14 -54.73
C ILE A 673 -83.90 32.08 -55.36
N LEU A 674 -82.88 31.66 -54.61
CA LEU A 674 -82.00 30.59 -55.03
C LEU A 674 -82.64 29.24 -54.72
N GLU A 675 -82.97 28.48 -55.76
CA GLU A 675 -83.56 27.15 -55.68
C GLU A 675 -82.62 26.07 -56.24
N GLY A 676 -82.86 24.82 -55.85
CA GLY A 676 -82.08 23.66 -56.26
C GLY A 676 -80.57 23.81 -56.12
N LYS A 677 -79.82 23.62 -57.21
CA LYS A 677 -78.35 23.74 -57.15
C LYS A 677 -77.86 25.17 -56.95
N HIS A 678 -78.64 26.20 -57.31
CA HIS A 678 -78.25 27.60 -57.13
C HIS A 678 -78.17 28.00 -55.66
N ALA A 679 -78.94 27.38 -54.77
CA ALA A 679 -78.92 27.66 -53.32
C ALA A 679 -77.56 27.42 -52.65
N ARG A 680 -76.67 26.67 -53.30
CA ARG A 680 -75.32 26.33 -52.79
C ARG A 680 -74.20 26.85 -53.69
N VAL A 681 -74.50 27.74 -54.63
CA VAL A 681 -73.52 28.34 -55.53
C VAL A 681 -72.79 29.50 -54.83
N ASP A 682 -71.47 29.53 -54.97
CA ASP A 682 -70.64 30.64 -54.50
C ASP A 682 -71.11 31.96 -55.15
N CYS A 683 -71.33 32.99 -54.33
CA CYS A 683 -71.81 34.32 -54.74
C CYS A 683 -71.05 34.86 -55.96
N LYS A 684 -69.74 34.63 -56.04
CA LYS A 684 -68.92 35.15 -57.16
C LYS A 684 -69.31 34.56 -58.50
N LYS A 685 -69.88 33.35 -58.56
CA LYS A 685 -70.30 32.72 -59.82
C LYS A 685 -71.50 33.41 -60.45
N CYS A 686 -72.29 34.11 -59.63
CA CYS A 686 -73.42 34.91 -60.10
C CYS A 686 -73.01 36.39 -60.20
N HIS A 687 -72.31 36.93 -59.20
CA HIS A 687 -72.05 38.36 -59.09
C HIS A 687 -70.81 38.86 -59.86
N ASN A 688 -70.00 38.00 -60.48
CA ASN A 688 -68.79 38.41 -61.22
C ASN A 688 -69.04 38.52 -62.74
N PRO A 689 -68.71 39.65 -63.39
CA PRO A 689 -68.90 39.81 -64.84
C PRO A 689 -67.91 39.03 -65.73
N GLN A 690 -66.90 38.34 -65.18
CA GLN A 690 -65.92 37.58 -65.99
C GLN A 690 -66.24 36.07 -66.09
N PRO A 691 -66.16 35.46 -67.29
CA PRO A 691 -66.48 34.04 -67.51
C PRO A 691 -65.60 33.05 -66.73
N ASP A 692 -64.40 33.47 -66.32
CA ASP A 692 -63.40 32.60 -65.72
C ASP A 692 -63.52 32.47 -64.20
N ASN A 693 -64.43 33.22 -63.55
CA ASN A 693 -64.62 33.27 -62.10
C ASN A 693 -63.35 33.59 -61.28
N LYS A 694 -62.33 34.21 -61.89
CA LYS A 694 -61.05 34.51 -61.21
C LYS A 694 -60.98 35.93 -60.66
N ALA A 695 -61.89 36.82 -61.04
CA ALA A 695 -61.82 38.20 -60.57
C ALA A 695 -62.05 38.30 -59.04
N PRO A 696 -61.38 39.22 -58.33
CA PRO A 696 -61.53 39.41 -56.88
C PRO A 696 -62.96 39.77 -56.49
N LEU A 697 -63.39 39.40 -55.29
CA LEU A 697 -64.75 39.69 -54.78
C LEU A 697 -65.14 41.18 -54.88
N GLY A 698 -64.19 42.10 -54.71
CA GLY A 698 -64.41 43.55 -54.85
C GLY A 698 -64.73 44.01 -56.27
N SER A 699 -64.53 43.18 -57.30
CA SER A 699 -64.97 43.44 -58.68
C SER A 699 -66.42 43.02 -58.94
N ALA A 700 -66.98 42.17 -58.07
CA ALA A 700 -68.34 41.68 -58.20
C ALA A 700 -69.38 42.81 -58.10
N ARG A 701 -70.50 42.62 -58.79
CA ARG A 701 -71.66 43.50 -58.83
C ARG A 701 -72.78 42.87 -57.98
N PHE A 702 -72.91 43.34 -56.76
CA PHE A 702 -73.92 42.87 -55.80
C PHE A 702 -75.28 43.57 -55.91
N LYS A 703 -75.40 44.61 -56.75
CA LYS A 703 -76.63 45.37 -56.96
C LYS A 703 -76.97 45.46 -58.46
N ASP A 704 -78.26 45.42 -58.77
CA ASP A 704 -78.84 45.67 -60.11
C ASP A 704 -78.39 44.67 -61.20
N MET A 705 -78.44 43.38 -60.91
CA MET A 705 -78.18 42.29 -61.88
C MET A 705 -79.47 41.86 -62.58
N LYS A 706 -79.41 41.49 -63.87
CA LYS A 706 -80.53 40.87 -64.60
C LYS A 706 -80.60 39.37 -64.26
N TYR A 707 -81.79 38.83 -64.01
CA TYR A 707 -81.98 37.46 -63.54
C TYR A 707 -83.31 36.81 -64.00
N GLU A 708 -84.02 37.42 -64.95
CA GLU A 708 -85.38 37.01 -65.32
C GLU A 708 -85.40 35.76 -66.21
N LYS A 709 -84.33 35.53 -66.97
CA LYS A 709 -84.20 34.38 -67.87
C LYS A 709 -82.96 33.56 -67.55
N CYS A 710 -82.99 32.28 -67.90
CA CYS A 710 -81.84 31.38 -67.72
C CYS A 710 -80.58 31.88 -68.44
N ASP A 711 -80.77 32.54 -69.59
CA ASP A 711 -79.71 33.07 -70.44
C ASP A 711 -79.15 34.43 -69.99
N ASP A 712 -79.77 35.09 -69.00
CA ASP A 712 -79.17 36.24 -68.32
C ASP A 712 -77.88 35.84 -67.57
N CYS A 713 -77.74 34.56 -67.22
CA CYS A 713 -76.59 34.02 -66.49
C CYS A 713 -75.91 32.83 -67.18
N HIS A 714 -76.64 31.97 -67.90
CA HIS A 714 -76.10 30.76 -68.53
C HIS A 714 -76.02 30.90 -70.05
N GLN A 715 -74.94 30.41 -70.66
CA GLN A 715 -74.86 30.36 -72.11
C GLN A 715 -75.66 29.15 -72.65
N ASP A 716 -76.55 29.37 -73.61
CA ASP A 716 -77.28 28.28 -74.28
C ASP A 716 -76.36 27.51 -75.25
N PRO A 717 -76.03 26.23 -74.98
CA PRO A 717 -75.19 25.43 -75.87
C PRO A 717 -75.90 25.06 -77.19
N HIS A 718 -77.22 25.18 -77.26
CA HIS A 718 -78.02 24.91 -78.45
C HIS A 718 -78.15 26.12 -79.37
N LYS A 719 -77.54 27.27 -79.02
CA LYS A 719 -77.55 28.50 -79.82
C LYS A 719 -78.95 28.97 -80.24
N GLY A 720 -79.96 28.77 -79.39
CA GLY A 720 -81.32 29.22 -79.60
C GLY A 720 -82.19 28.27 -80.43
N GLU A 721 -81.70 27.10 -80.84
CA GLU A 721 -82.46 26.13 -81.67
C GLU A 721 -83.78 25.66 -81.01
N TYR A 722 -83.87 25.69 -79.68
CA TYR A 722 -85.05 25.26 -78.90
C TYR A 722 -85.78 26.40 -78.16
N GLY A 723 -85.40 27.66 -78.37
CA GLY A 723 -85.97 28.83 -77.68
C GLY A 723 -85.64 28.90 -76.18
N ALA A 724 -86.28 29.84 -75.45
CA ALA A 724 -85.97 30.14 -74.04
C ALA A 724 -86.56 29.14 -73.01
N GLY A 725 -87.26 28.11 -73.47
CA GLY A 725 -87.96 27.13 -72.65
C GLY A 725 -87.06 26.02 -72.09
N CYS A 726 -85.91 26.36 -71.49
CA CYS A 726 -84.91 25.37 -71.07
C CYS A 726 -85.47 24.29 -70.12
N LEU A 727 -86.47 24.65 -69.30
CA LEU A 727 -87.05 23.77 -68.28
C LEU A 727 -87.91 22.62 -68.85
N ALA A 728 -88.19 22.61 -70.16
CA ALA A 728 -88.87 21.47 -70.81
C ALA A 728 -87.99 20.20 -70.82
N CYS A 729 -86.68 20.37 -70.86
CA CYS A 729 -85.70 19.28 -70.95
C CYS A 729 -84.68 19.29 -69.79
N HIS A 730 -84.45 20.45 -69.17
CA HIS A 730 -83.50 20.66 -68.08
C HIS A 730 -84.24 20.98 -66.77
N SER A 731 -83.60 20.82 -65.62
CA SER A 731 -84.14 21.30 -64.33
C SER A 731 -83.09 22.06 -63.54
N VAL A 732 -83.55 22.88 -62.58
CA VAL A 732 -82.67 23.60 -61.62
C VAL A 732 -81.86 22.65 -60.72
N GLU A 733 -82.22 21.36 -60.68
CA GLU A 733 -81.47 20.30 -59.99
C GLU A 733 -80.41 19.65 -60.89
N SER A 734 -80.66 19.54 -62.20
CA SER A 734 -79.76 18.90 -63.16
C SER A 734 -79.99 19.40 -64.58
N PHE A 735 -78.94 19.97 -65.19
CA PHE A 735 -78.91 20.32 -66.60
C PHE A 735 -78.56 19.16 -67.55
N PRO A 736 -77.69 18.18 -67.22
CA PRO A 736 -77.55 16.99 -68.05
C PRO A 736 -78.85 16.14 -68.02
N PRO A 737 -79.42 15.73 -69.17
CA PRO A 737 -80.67 14.99 -69.20
C PRO A 737 -80.41 13.55 -68.74
N LYS A 738 -80.65 13.26 -67.46
CA LYS A 738 -80.78 11.86 -66.99
C LYS A 738 -82.22 11.35 -67.05
N LYS A 739 -83.19 12.24 -67.26
CA LYS A 739 -84.62 11.98 -67.39
C LYS A 739 -85.29 13.02 -68.30
N ALA A 740 -84.79 13.19 -69.52
CA ALA A 740 -85.63 13.79 -70.55
C ALA A 740 -86.58 12.70 -71.06
N ASP A 741 -87.88 12.95 -71.10
CA ASP A 741 -88.89 12.03 -71.63
C ASP A 741 -88.83 11.97 -73.17
N PHE A 742 -87.64 11.73 -73.72
CA PHE A 742 -87.40 11.72 -75.16
C PHE A 742 -87.33 10.27 -75.69
N ASN A 743 -88.28 9.90 -76.54
CA ASN A 743 -88.38 8.58 -77.18
C ASN A 743 -88.30 8.72 -78.71
N HIS A 744 -87.39 7.99 -79.37
CA HIS A 744 -87.22 8.05 -80.83
C HIS A 744 -88.45 7.58 -81.61
N ASP A 745 -89.15 6.56 -81.14
CA ASP A 745 -90.33 6.02 -81.82
C ASP A 745 -91.53 6.99 -81.77
N ARG A 746 -91.61 7.84 -80.72
CA ARG A 746 -92.68 8.83 -80.56
C ARG A 746 -92.33 10.20 -81.16
N HIS A 747 -91.05 10.56 -81.13
CA HIS A 747 -90.61 11.91 -81.44
C HIS A 747 -89.81 12.00 -82.75
N THR A 748 -89.48 10.88 -83.43
CA THR A 748 -88.77 10.87 -84.72
C THR A 748 -89.36 9.85 -85.72
N LYS A 749 -88.91 9.90 -87.00
CA LYS A 749 -89.36 8.99 -88.09
C LYS A 749 -88.52 7.72 -88.26
N TYR A 750 -87.59 7.44 -87.35
CA TYR A 750 -86.67 6.28 -87.44
C TYR A 750 -86.76 5.46 -86.16
N ALA A 751 -87.51 4.35 -86.21
CA ALA A 751 -87.69 3.45 -85.09
C ALA A 751 -86.46 2.55 -84.92
N LEU A 752 -85.96 2.43 -83.68
CA LEU A 752 -84.79 1.60 -83.38
C LEU A 752 -85.22 0.17 -83.07
N GLU A 753 -85.00 -0.76 -84.00
CA GLU A 753 -85.42 -2.17 -83.86
C GLU A 753 -84.25 -3.13 -83.58
N GLY A 754 -84.57 -4.25 -82.90
CA GLY A 754 -83.62 -5.32 -82.62
C GLY A 754 -82.42 -4.83 -81.82
N ARG A 755 -81.20 -5.11 -82.30
CA ARG A 755 -79.98 -4.66 -81.62
C ARG A 755 -79.76 -3.14 -81.67
N HIS A 756 -80.43 -2.40 -82.55
CA HIS A 756 -80.27 -0.93 -82.65
C HIS A 756 -80.93 -0.18 -81.48
N ALA A 757 -81.97 -0.72 -80.85
CA ALA A 757 -82.64 -0.13 -79.68
C ALA A 757 -81.72 0.03 -78.46
N GLN A 758 -80.62 -0.71 -78.42
CA GLN A 758 -79.68 -0.76 -77.30
C GLN A 758 -78.42 0.10 -77.53
N VAL A 759 -78.35 0.79 -78.67
CA VAL A 759 -77.21 1.63 -79.05
C VAL A 759 -77.37 3.02 -78.44
N LYS A 760 -76.27 3.63 -77.96
CA LYS A 760 -76.34 4.98 -77.38
C LYS A 760 -76.62 6.01 -78.47
N CYS A 761 -77.34 7.08 -78.13
CA CYS A 761 -77.70 8.14 -79.09
C CYS A 761 -76.48 8.65 -79.88
N ILE A 762 -75.33 8.83 -79.22
CA ILE A 762 -74.09 9.36 -79.83
C ILE A 762 -73.41 8.38 -80.81
N ASP A 763 -73.67 7.08 -80.69
CA ASP A 763 -73.07 6.09 -81.57
C ASP A 763 -73.71 6.16 -82.97
N CYS A 764 -74.98 6.59 -83.05
CA CYS A 764 -75.70 6.89 -84.29
C CYS A 764 -75.58 8.37 -84.68
N HIS A 765 -75.84 9.29 -83.75
CA HIS A 765 -75.76 10.74 -83.94
C HIS A 765 -74.34 11.26 -83.74
N ASN A 766 -73.38 10.61 -84.37
CA ASN A 766 -71.97 10.89 -84.19
C ASN A 766 -71.56 12.14 -85.01
N PRO A 767 -71.12 13.24 -84.39
CA PRO A 767 -70.48 14.33 -85.08
C PRO A 767 -69.06 13.88 -85.44
N ARG A 768 -68.90 13.10 -86.51
CA ARG A 768 -67.56 12.75 -87.02
C ARG A 768 -66.92 13.94 -87.75
N SER A 769 -66.76 15.05 -87.03
CA SER A 769 -65.54 15.85 -87.02
C SER A 769 -65.61 16.80 -85.81
N VAL A 770 -64.47 17.02 -85.17
CA VAL A 770 -64.19 17.95 -84.06
C VAL A 770 -64.50 17.48 -82.63
N LYS A 771 -63.42 17.31 -81.83
CA LYS A 771 -63.39 17.09 -80.38
C LYS A 771 -63.95 18.30 -79.61
N THR A 772 -65.26 18.46 -79.61
CA THR A 772 -66.05 19.21 -78.62
C THR A 772 -67.51 18.86 -78.92
N LEU A 773 -68.34 18.64 -77.90
CA LEU A 773 -69.79 18.48 -78.05
C LEU A 773 -70.37 19.73 -78.74
N GLY A 774 -70.37 19.70 -80.08
CA GLY A 774 -71.07 20.59 -80.98
C GLY A 774 -72.28 19.88 -81.57
N PRO A 775 -73.20 20.63 -82.19
CA PRO A 775 -74.59 20.22 -82.43
C PRO A 775 -74.71 18.95 -83.26
N ILE A 776 -75.70 18.12 -82.90
CA ILE A 776 -76.22 17.06 -83.77
C ILE A 776 -76.99 17.77 -84.89
N THR A 777 -76.28 18.33 -85.87
CA THR A 777 -76.95 18.83 -87.09
C THR A 777 -77.45 17.64 -87.88
N LEU A 778 -78.77 17.41 -87.83
CA LEU A 778 -79.53 16.31 -88.44
C LEU A 778 -79.69 16.42 -89.97
N ALA A 779 -78.72 17.01 -90.68
CA ALA A 779 -78.76 17.12 -92.14
C ALA A 779 -77.92 15.99 -92.78
N GLY A 780 -78.58 14.91 -93.24
CA GLY A 780 -78.03 14.05 -94.29
C GLY A 780 -77.72 12.58 -93.96
N PHE A 781 -78.25 11.99 -92.89
CA PHE A 781 -78.02 10.55 -92.61
C PHE A 781 -78.83 9.65 -93.56
N LYS A 782 -78.16 8.77 -94.33
CA LYS A 782 -78.81 7.76 -95.18
C LYS A 782 -79.09 6.48 -94.37
N ASN A 783 -80.35 6.04 -94.36
CA ASN A 783 -80.83 4.90 -93.57
C ASN A 783 -80.69 3.55 -94.30
N ASP A 784 -79.53 3.29 -94.91
CA ASP A 784 -79.21 1.99 -95.51
C ASP A 784 -78.15 1.23 -94.70
N CYS A 785 -78.11 -0.09 -94.86
CA CYS A 785 -77.20 -0.94 -94.08
C CYS A 785 -75.72 -0.63 -94.38
N GLY A 786 -75.40 -0.24 -95.62
CA GLY A 786 -74.04 0.00 -96.10
C GLY A 786 -73.42 1.29 -95.57
N ALA A 787 -74.23 2.28 -95.22
CA ALA A 787 -73.79 3.51 -94.58
C ALA A 787 -73.12 3.26 -93.21
N CYS A 788 -73.49 2.16 -92.54
CA CYS A 788 -72.99 1.82 -91.21
C CYS A 788 -72.19 0.51 -91.16
N HIS A 789 -72.52 -0.48 -92.00
CA HIS A 789 -71.93 -1.82 -91.97
C HIS A 789 -71.14 -2.11 -93.25
N LYS A 790 -69.94 -2.68 -93.08
CA LYS A 790 -69.09 -3.14 -94.19
C LYS A 790 -69.57 -4.52 -94.69
N ASP A 791 -69.71 -4.68 -96.00
CA ASP A 791 -69.97 -5.98 -96.61
C ASP A 791 -68.75 -6.90 -96.54
N PHE A 792 -68.95 -8.13 -96.07
CA PHE A 792 -67.92 -9.17 -95.92
C PHE A 792 -67.86 -10.16 -97.09
N HIS A 793 -68.77 -10.05 -98.06
CA HIS A 793 -68.82 -10.89 -99.26
C HIS A 793 -68.15 -10.23 -100.47
N ASP A 794 -67.46 -9.10 -100.27
CA ASP A 794 -66.83 -8.30 -101.32
C ASP A 794 -67.77 -8.00 -102.50
N LYS A 795 -69.05 -7.70 -102.19
CA LYS A 795 -70.13 -7.40 -103.15
C LYS A 795 -70.52 -8.53 -104.10
N LEU A 796 -69.96 -9.74 -103.94
CA LEU A 796 -70.23 -10.89 -104.82
C LEU A 796 -71.68 -11.40 -104.75
N LEU A 797 -72.43 -11.03 -103.70
CA LEU A 797 -73.82 -11.45 -103.48
C LEU A 797 -74.85 -10.33 -103.66
N GLY A 798 -74.42 -9.15 -104.13
CA GLY A 798 -75.26 -7.95 -104.28
C GLY A 798 -75.42 -7.13 -102.99
N GLU A 799 -76.00 -5.93 -103.11
CA GLU A 799 -76.07 -4.93 -102.01
C GLU A 799 -77.34 -5.04 -101.12
N ASP A 800 -78.29 -5.90 -101.49
CA ASP A 800 -79.50 -6.13 -100.70
C ASP A 800 -79.25 -7.13 -99.57
N CYS A 801 -78.61 -6.66 -98.50
CA CYS A 801 -78.24 -7.47 -97.34
C CYS A 801 -79.46 -8.15 -96.67
N LYS A 802 -80.66 -7.56 -96.79
CA LYS A 802 -81.88 -8.04 -96.11
C LYS A 802 -82.39 -9.38 -96.65
N LYS A 803 -81.94 -9.79 -97.84
CA LYS A 803 -82.24 -11.13 -98.40
C LYS A 803 -81.63 -12.26 -97.56
N CYS A 804 -80.48 -12.00 -96.93
CA CYS A 804 -79.73 -13.03 -96.21
C CYS A 804 -79.59 -12.71 -94.72
N HIS A 805 -79.61 -11.44 -94.32
CA HIS A 805 -79.34 -11.00 -92.95
C HIS A 805 -80.54 -10.25 -92.36
N SER A 806 -80.71 -10.35 -91.04
CA SER A 806 -81.75 -9.64 -90.29
C SER A 806 -81.16 -8.65 -89.27
N PRO A 807 -81.90 -7.60 -88.86
CA PRO A 807 -81.49 -6.70 -87.77
C PRO A 807 -81.26 -7.40 -86.41
N LEU A 808 -81.67 -8.66 -86.30
CA LEU A 808 -81.45 -9.52 -85.13
C LEU A 808 -80.09 -10.23 -85.15
N GLY A 809 -79.45 -10.39 -86.33
CA GLY A 809 -78.10 -10.96 -86.44
C GLY A 809 -77.65 -11.29 -87.87
N TRP A 810 -76.32 -11.25 -88.07
CA TRP A 810 -75.68 -11.44 -89.39
C TRP A 810 -75.23 -12.88 -89.71
N LYS A 811 -75.23 -13.82 -88.76
CA LYS A 811 -74.73 -15.20 -88.96
C LYS A 811 -75.46 -16.22 -88.06
N GLY A 812 -75.29 -17.50 -88.36
CA GLY A 812 -75.81 -18.61 -87.55
C GLY A 812 -77.33 -18.77 -87.71
N LYS A 813 -78.04 -19.04 -86.61
CA LYS A 813 -79.50 -19.31 -86.61
C LYS A 813 -80.36 -18.13 -87.10
N ASN A 814 -79.80 -16.91 -87.14
CA ASN A 814 -80.48 -15.69 -87.60
C ASN A 814 -80.18 -15.36 -89.08
N LEU A 815 -79.44 -16.23 -89.77
CA LEU A 815 -79.19 -16.13 -91.21
C LEU A 815 -80.41 -16.65 -91.98
N LEU A 816 -80.96 -15.84 -92.89
CA LEU A 816 -82.15 -16.17 -93.67
C LEU A 816 -81.84 -17.08 -94.89
N PHE A 817 -80.57 -17.26 -95.23
CA PHE A 817 -80.14 -18.04 -96.40
C PHE A 817 -80.03 -19.55 -96.13
N ASN A 818 -80.81 -20.34 -96.88
CA ASN A 818 -80.68 -21.81 -97.01
C ASN A 818 -80.12 -22.23 -98.38
N HIS A 819 -79.06 -23.04 -98.42
CA HIS A 819 -78.37 -23.43 -99.65
C HIS A 819 -79.21 -24.34 -100.58
N ASN A 820 -79.99 -25.28 -100.02
CA ASN A 820 -80.80 -26.23 -100.81
C ASN A 820 -82.08 -25.59 -101.36
N VAL A 821 -82.48 -24.42 -100.82
CA VAL A 821 -83.63 -23.65 -101.30
C VAL A 821 -83.20 -22.57 -102.28
N HIS A 822 -82.10 -21.87 -101.97
CA HIS A 822 -81.73 -20.65 -102.70
C HIS A 822 -80.56 -20.84 -103.67
N SER A 823 -80.05 -22.05 -103.84
CA SER A 823 -79.02 -22.37 -104.84
C SER A 823 -79.43 -23.56 -105.72
N ARG A 824 -78.81 -23.66 -106.91
CA ARG A 824 -79.09 -24.74 -107.87
C ARG A 824 -78.37 -26.05 -107.56
N TYR A 825 -77.30 -26.01 -106.78
CA TYR A 825 -76.56 -27.21 -106.37
C TYR A 825 -77.11 -27.69 -105.03
N GLN A 826 -77.86 -28.79 -105.06
CA GLN A 826 -78.44 -29.38 -103.86
C GLN A 826 -77.36 -30.15 -103.09
N ILE A 827 -77.23 -29.81 -101.81
CA ILE A 827 -76.30 -30.44 -100.90
C ILE A 827 -77.04 -31.62 -100.25
N ASP A 828 -76.69 -32.83 -100.70
CA ASP A 828 -77.36 -34.06 -100.29
C ASP A 828 -76.43 -35.00 -99.51
N ASN A 829 -77.02 -35.97 -98.80
CA ASN A 829 -76.32 -37.00 -98.03
C ASN A 829 -75.27 -36.42 -97.06
N LEU A 830 -74.03 -36.92 -97.12
CA LEU A 830 -72.96 -36.54 -96.20
C LEU A 830 -72.53 -35.07 -96.34
N HIS A 831 -72.83 -34.40 -97.47
CA HIS A 831 -72.45 -33.01 -97.68
C HIS A 831 -73.30 -32.02 -96.87
N VAL A 832 -74.48 -32.42 -96.36
CA VAL A 832 -75.38 -31.54 -95.57
C VAL A 832 -74.68 -31.00 -94.31
N LYS A 833 -73.67 -31.71 -93.80
CA LYS A 833 -72.87 -31.31 -92.63
C LYS A 833 -71.61 -30.53 -92.99
N ALA A 834 -71.31 -30.32 -94.28
CA ALA A 834 -70.15 -29.56 -94.69
C ALA A 834 -70.31 -28.08 -94.32
N LYS A 835 -69.23 -27.47 -93.79
CA LYS A 835 -69.20 -26.01 -93.59
C LYS A 835 -69.12 -25.33 -94.96
N CYS A 836 -69.72 -24.15 -95.09
CA CYS A 836 -69.71 -23.37 -96.33
C CYS A 836 -68.28 -23.21 -96.89
N THR A 837 -67.28 -22.98 -96.03
CA THR A 837 -65.88 -22.84 -96.42
C THR A 837 -65.22 -24.11 -96.96
N GLY A 838 -65.82 -25.28 -96.74
CA GLY A 838 -65.37 -26.55 -97.30
C GLY A 838 -65.59 -26.64 -98.80
N CYS A 839 -66.58 -25.90 -99.33
CA CYS A 839 -66.87 -25.78 -100.76
C CYS A 839 -66.48 -24.39 -101.31
N HIS A 840 -66.59 -23.34 -100.48
CA HIS A 840 -66.32 -21.94 -100.85
C HIS A 840 -64.98 -21.48 -100.25
N TYR A 841 -63.89 -21.64 -100.99
CA TYR A 841 -62.56 -21.22 -100.54
C TYR A 841 -62.39 -19.69 -100.60
N LYS A 842 -61.75 -19.09 -99.59
CA LYS A 842 -61.49 -17.63 -99.47
C LYS A 842 -62.75 -16.74 -99.65
N ASN A 843 -63.92 -17.20 -99.23
CA ASN A 843 -65.20 -16.48 -99.37
C ASN A 843 -65.60 -16.21 -100.84
N TYR A 844 -65.11 -17.01 -101.79
CA TYR A 844 -65.58 -16.95 -103.17
C TYR A 844 -66.81 -17.84 -103.34
N TYR A 845 -67.98 -17.22 -103.56
CA TYR A 845 -69.26 -17.93 -103.57
C TYR A 845 -69.82 -18.24 -104.97
N LYS A 846 -69.38 -17.53 -106.05
CA LYS A 846 -69.79 -17.81 -107.45
C LYS A 846 -68.75 -17.30 -108.48
N PRO A 847 -68.59 -17.97 -109.64
CA PRO A 847 -69.11 -19.30 -109.98
C PRO A 847 -68.19 -20.42 -109.46
N LEU A 848 -68.78 -21.52 -108.99
CA LEU A 848 -68.06 -22.76 -108.68
C LEU A 848 -68.53 -23.85 -109.65
N LYS A 849 -67.58 -24.65 -110.14
CA LYS A 849 -67.91 -25.80 -110.98
C LYS A 849 -68.53 -26.91 -110.12
N THR A 850 -69.48 -27.65 -110.69
CA THR A 850 -70.34 -28.60 -109.95
C THR A 850 -70.07 -30.05 -110.29
N ALA A 851 -69.13 -30.35 -111.20
CA ALA A 851 -68.79 -31.74 -111.48
C ALA A 851 -68.06 -32.34 -110.26
N CYS A 852 -68.40 -33.58 -109.90
CA CYS A 852 -67.82 -34.24 -108.73
C CYS A 852 -66.30 -34.26 -108.79
N GLU A 853 -65.72 -34.43 -109.98
CA GLU A 853 -64.28 -34.45 -110.24
C GLU A 853 -63.58 -33.10 -110.02
N ASP A 854 -64.28 -31.97 -110.19
CA ASP A 854 -63.73 -30.65 -109.87
C ASP A 854 -63.52 -30.49 -108.35
N CYS A 855 -64.28 -31.22 -107.55
CA CYS A 855 -64.16 -31.29 -106.09
C CYS A 855 -63.41 -32.55 -105.62
N HIS A 856 -63.31 -33.59 -106.45
CA HIS A 856 -62.75 -34.93 -106.18
C HIS A 856 -62.00 -35.53 -107.41
N PRO A 857 -60.81 -35.03 -107.78
CA PRO A 857 -60.11 -35.44 -109.00
C PRO A 857 -59.60 -36.90 -108.98
N GLN A 858 -59.75 -37.63 -110.09
CA GLN A 858 -59.42 -39.06 -110.20
C GLN A 858 -57.95 -39.35 -109.86
N GLY A 859 -57.75 -40.22 -108.87
CA GLY A 859 -56.45 -40.50 -108.26
C GLY A 859 -56.42 -40.16 -106.76
N SER A 860 -57.32 -39.31 -106.28
CA SER A 860 -57.69 -39.33 -104.87
C SER A 860 -58.44 -40.62 -104.59
N LYS A 861 -57.75 -41.62 -104.01
CA LYS A 861 -58.33 -42.86 -103.48
C LYS A 861 -59.50 -42.52 -102.56
N VAL A 862 -60.68 -42.52 -103.14
CA VAL A 862 -61.96 -42.63 -102.47
C VAL A 862 -62.79 -43.57 -103.35
N PHE A 863 -63.66 -44.36 -102.72
CA PHE A 863 -64.53 -45.43 -103.27
C PHE A 863 -63.84 -46.82 -103.27
N VAL A 864 -64.35 -47.88 -102.66
CA VAL A 864 -65.67 -48.29 -102.13
C VAL A 864 -65.42 -49.37 -101.06
N GLN A 865 -66.20 -49.44 -99.99
CA GLN A 865 -66.63 -50.75 -99.44
C GLN A 865 -68.03 -50.57 -98.85
N GLY A 866 -69.03 -50.63 -99.73
CA GLY A 866 -70.37 -51.05 -99.35
C GLY A 866 -70.49 -52.52 -99.66
N SER A 867 -70.56 -53.37 -98.63
CA SER A 867 -71.02 -54.75 -98.78
C SER A 867 -72.51 -54.70 -99.16
N ALA A 868 -72.78 -55.06 -100.40
CA ALA A 868 -74.12 -55.40 -100.84
C ALA A 868 -74.52 -56.73 -100.21
N GLU A 869 -75.65 -56.75 -99.52
CA GLU A 869 -76.54 -57.92 -99.46
C GLU A 869 -77.99 -57.45 -99.24
N GLN A 870 -78.89 -57.95 -100.12
CA GLN A 870 -80.36 -57.79 -100.23
C GLN A 870 -80.94 -56.54 -100.94
N SER A 871 -81.88 -56.70 -101.89
CA SER A 871 -81.73 -57.09 -103.30
C SER A 871 -83.06 -56.79 -104.06
N ARG A 872 -83.07 -55.78 -104.92
CA ARG A 872 -83.72 -55.72 -106.26
C ARG A 872 -83.50 -54.35 -106.87
#